data_AF-W1NFT0-F1
#
_entry.id   AF-W1NFT0-F1
#
_cell.length_a   1.000
_cell.length_b   1.000
_cell.length_c   1.000
_cell.angle_alpha   90.00
_cell.angle_beta   90.00
_cell.angle_gamma   90.00
#
_symmetry.space_group_name_H-M   'P 1'
#
loop_
_entity.id
_entity.type
_entity.pdbx_description
1 polymer ?
#
loop_
_entity_poly.entity_id
_entity_poly.type
_entity_poly.pdbx_seq_one_letter_code
_entity_poly.pdbx_strand_id
1 'polypeptide(L)'
;MMIVGFWWCRHGLKQPRNPWSDGPEYVTQCPIRPGQNFSYRLIFSDEEGTIWWHAHSDWSRGTVHGPIFVYPKNGTGYPFPKPAGEIPIILGEWWKNDVMEVMETMLESGDEPEISNAYTINGQPGDLYNCSQPGTFRTTVEQGKTYLVRLINSAMNTELFYAVANHTLTVVGMDGSYLKPFNTTYVMITPGQTMDILLKADQPKNFYYMAARAYASGVGVSFGNTTTSGILQYKGYENPKNSSSMPVIPFFPFFNDTKSAMSFSKKPRSLASKEHPVSVPQTVNDDMLITVSVNIAPCANSSCSGPNGNRLSASLNNISFENPSIDVLQAYYARINGIYGIDFPSKPSPVFNFTGNVSDVGNAPFNATKVRFLEWNSNVQIVFQGTSLVAAENHPMHLHGYSFYVVGQGLGNYNNETDPKTFNLKDPPHLNTVGLPLNGWVAIRFKADNPGVWFMHCHLERHSSWGMSTVFITKNGKNVGCRALFPSPSWLSHGKPWKLAVRAAAAAEGTKLSTLQVAIEAKDSDAVKETLDQLSQVGWAKKWSSQTYVSRRTTSLRELTTLGIKNAENLAIPSVRNDVAFLFTVVGTTGFLGVIAGQLPGDWGFFVPYLLGSISLIVLAVGSISPGLLQAAIGGFSAFFPDYQERIVRHEAAHFLVSYLLGLPILGYSLDIGKEHVNLIDERLQKVIYSGQLDEKELDRLAVITMAGLAAEGLKYDKVVGQSADLFTLQRFINRSKPKLSKDQQLNLTRWAVLFAGSLLKNNKDAHEALMSAMSKNASVVECIEAIEKSA
;
A
#
# COMPACT_ATOMS: atom_id res chain seq x y z
N MET A 1 3.17 10.24 8.76
CA MET A 1 3.36 9.75 7.37
C MET A 1 4.80 9.28 7.24
N MET A 2 5.11 8.09 7.75
CA MET A 2 6.40 7.44 7.48
C MET A 2 6.33 6.86 6.07
N ILE A 3 7.21 7.32 5.20
CA ILE A 3 7.35 6.83 3.83
C ILE A 3 7.89 5.40 3.93
N VAL A 4 6.99 4.42 3.83
CA VAL A 4 7.34 3.02 3.53
C VAL A 4 7.75 2.98 2.06
N GLY A 5 8.84 2.28 1.74
CA GLY A 5 9.40 2.25 0.39
C GLY A 5 8.35 1.86 -0.65
N PHE A 6 8.22 2.64 -1.72
CA PHE A 6 7.21 2.40 -2.75
C PHE A 6 7.71 1.43 -3.82
N TRP A 7 6.77 0.67 -4.34
CA TRP A 7 6.93 -0.34 -5.38
C TRP A 7 6.51 0.26 -6.69
N TRP A 8 7.24 0.00 -7.76
CA TRP A 8 6.89 0.55 -9.07
C TRP A 8 6.42 -0.57 -9.96
N CYS A 9 5.10 -0.83 -10.01
CA CYS A 9 4.53 -1.64 -11.07
C CYS A 9 4.22 -0.77 -12.29
N ARG A 10 4.63 -1.26 -13.47
CA ARG A 10 4.39 -0.61 -14.77
C ARG A 10 3.18 -1.26 -15.41
N HIS A 11 2.00 -0.76 -15.07
CA HIS A 11 0.76 -1.27 -15.63
C HIS A 11 0.75 -1.11 -17.15
N GLY A 12 0.70 -2.24 -17.86
CA GLY A 12 0.66 -2.29 -19.32
C GLY A 12 2.02 -2.26 -20.03
N LEU A 13 3.15 -2.19 -19.32
CA LEU A 13 4.48 -2.33 -19.92
C LEU A 13 4.90 -3.80 -19.95
N LYS A 14 5.27 -4.33 -21.12
CA LYS A 14 5.58 -5.76 -21.28
C LYS A 14 6.89 -6.20 -20.64
N GLN A 15 7.84 -5.29 -20.44
CA GLN A 15 9.16 -5.60 -19.87
C GLN A 15 9.82 -6.83 -20.50
N PRO A 16 10.05 -6.85 -21.83
CA PRO A 16 10.51 -8.05 -22.53
C PRO A 16 11.80 -8.62 -21.92
N ARG A 17 11.69 -9.85 -21.40
CA ARG A 17 12.74 -10.63 -20.72
C ARG A 17 13.20 -10.06 -19.37
N ASN A 18 12.49 -9.07 -18.82
CA ASN A 18 12.89 -8.33 -17.63
C ASN A 18 11.82 -8.30 -16.52
N PRO A 19 11.32 -9.45 -16.03
CA PRO A 19 10.39 -9.49 -14.91
C PRO A 19 11.00 -8.92 -13.61
N TRP A 20 12.33 -8.84 -13.49
CA TRP A 20 13.02 -8.23 -12.34
C TRP A 20 12.67 -6.75 -12.09
N SER A 21 12.09 -6.06 -13.07
CA SER A 21 11.62 -4.67 -12.94
C SER A 21 10.12 -4.55 -13.21
N ASP A 22 9.37 -5.64 -13.00
CA ASP A 22 7.92 -5.67 -13.17
C ASP A 22 7.21 -5.12 -11.93
N GLY A 23 7.67 -5.47 -10.72
CA GLY A 23 7.24 -4.83 -9.48
C GLY A 23 6.28 -5.58 -8.53
N PRO A 24 5.46 -6.58 -8.92
CA PRO A 24 4.48 -7.18 -8.00
C PRO A 24 5.16 -7.92 -6.83
N GLU A 25 4.74 -7.55 -5.62
CA GLU A 25 5.27 -8.06 -4.36
C GLU A 25 5.11 -9.58 -4.24
N TYR A 26 6.16 -10.28 -3.80
CA TYR A 26 6.23 -11.74 -3.68
C TYR A 26 5.99 -12.53 -4.97
N VAL A 27 5.85 -11.86 -6.12
CA VAL A 27 5.80 -12.51 -7.44
C VAL A 27 7.13 -12.32 -8.17
N THR A 28 7.59 -11.07 -8.31
CA THR A 28 8.83 -10.77 -9.03
C THR A 28 9.94 -10.18 -8.16
N GLN A 29 9.59 -9.68 -6.99
CA GLN A 29 10.55 -9.14 -6.04
C GLN A 29 10.00 -9.15 -4.62
N CYS A 30 10.89 -9.23 -3.63
CA CYS A 30 10.59 -8.93 -2.24
C CYS A 30 10.51 -7.41 -1.97
N PRO A 31 9.90 -7.05 -0.84
CA PRO A 31 10.34 -5.99 0.06
C PRO A 31 11.21 -4.79 -0.37
N ILE A 32 10.77 -3.66 -0.97
CA ILE A 32 11.62 -2.43 -0.84
C ILE A 32 11.44 -1.86 0.57
N ARG A 33 12.32 -2.27 1.50
CA ARG A 33 12.24 -1.87 2.90
C ARG A 33 12.44 -0.35 3.08
N PRO A 34 11.83 0.29 4.11
CA PRO A 34 12.07 1.70 4.42
C PRO A 34 13.57 2.02 4.53
N GLY A 35 13.99 3.12 3.89
CA GLY A 35 15.39 3.54 3.82
C GLY A 35 16.25 2.82 2.76
N GLN A 36 15.71 1.83 2.05
CA GLN A 36 16.37 1.20 0.90
C GLN A 36 15.99 1.89 -0.41
N ASN A 37 16.75 1.61 -1.46
CA ASN A 37 16.44 2.04 -2.82
C ASN A 37 16.51 0.85 -3.79
N PHE A 38 15.81 0.98 -4.91
CA PHE A 38 15.86 0.01 -6.00
C PHE A 38 15.78 0.76 -7.34
N SER A 39 16.59 0.34 -8.31
CA SER A 39 16.62 0.94 -9.65
C SER A 39 15.88 0.06 -10.64
N TYR A 40 14.73 0.56 -11.12
CA TYR A 40 13.93 -0.11 -12.15
C TYR A 40 14.49 0.20 -13.55
N ARG A 41 14.69 -0.83 -14.36
CA ARG A 41 14.97 -0.68 -15.80
C ARG A 41 13.68 -0.87 -16.60
N LEU A 42 13.32 0.15 -17.38
CA LEU A 42 12.10 0.13 -18.18
C LEU A 42 12.43 -0.16 -19.63
N ILE A 43 11.76 -1.15 -20.20
CA ILE A 43 11.96 -1.53 -21.59
C ILE A 43 10.62 -1.39 -22.32
N PHE A 44 10.44 -0.25 -22.97
CA PHE A 44 9.34 0.00 -23.90
C PHE A 44 9.58 -0.76 -25.21
N SER A 45 8.52 -1.33 -25.76
CA SER A 45 8.53 -2.20 -26.93
C SER A 45 7.64 -1.65 -28.04
N ASP A 46 6.41 -2.12 -28.12
CA ASP A 46 5.37 -1.72 -29.07
C ASP A 46 4.25 -0.88 -28.44
N GLU A 47 4.34 -0.59 -27.14
CA GLU A 47 3.39 0.31 -26.46
C GLU A 47 3.50 1.72 -27.05
N GLU A 48 2.39 2.31 -27.47
CA GLU A 48 2.28 3.68 -27.97
C GLU A 48 0.89 4.24 -27.60
N GLY A 49 0.85 5.32 -26.82
CA GLY A 49 -0.38 5.86 -26.23
C GLY A 49 -0.24 6.11 -24.73
N THR A 50 -1.32 5.91 -24.00
CA THR A 50 -1.34 6.05 -22.53
C THR A 50 -1.19 4.70 -21.84
N ILE A 51 -0.28 4.62 -20.87
CA ILE A 51 -0.19 3.57 -19.85
C ILE A 51 0.02 4.25 -18.48
N TRP A 52 0.25 3.51 -17.40
CA TRP A 52 0.43 4.11 -16.08
C TRP A 52 1.35 3.30 -15.17
N TRP A 53 1.71 3.89 -14.02
CA TRP A 53 2.44 3.19 -12.97
C TRP A 53 1.67 3.30 -11.65
N HIS A 54 1.83 2.30 -10.79
CA HIS A 54 1.27 2.31 -9.45
C HIS A 54 2.07 1.41 -8.50
N ALA A 55 1.88 1.61 -7.20
CA ALA A 55 2.37 0.67 -6.21
C ALA A 55 1.67 -0.68 -6.29
N HIS A 56 2.41 -1.77 -6.13
CA HIS A 56 1.89 -3.14 -6.23
C HIS A 56 2.33 -3.94 -5.01
N SER A 57 1.99 -3.37 -3.85
CA SER A 57 2.19 -3.90 -2.52
C SER A 57 1.07 -3.36 -1.66
N ASP A 58 0.32 -4.29 -1.08
CA ASP A 58 -0.90 -4.00 -0.33
C ASP A 58 -1.78 -2.99 -1.10
N TRP A 59 -2.37 -2.06 -0.36
CA TRP A 59 -3.28 -1.05 -0.89
C TRP A 59 -2.60 0.29 -1.18
N SER A 60 -1.26 0.30 -1.30
CA SER A 60 -0.45 1.52 -1.44
C SER A 60 -0.82 2.35 -2.67
N ARG A 61 -1.30 1.70 -3.75
CA ARG A 61 -1.71 2.43 -4.95
C ARG A 61 -2.91 3.35 -4.76
N GLY A 62 -3.65 3.24 -3.65
CA GLY A 62 -4.70 4.19 -3.31
C GLY A 62 -4.22 5.65 -3.35
N THR A 63 -2.93 5.89 -3.08
CA THR A 63 -2.30 7.22 -3.19
C THR A 63 -1.04 7.25 -4.06
N VAL A 64 -0.44 6.09 -4.37
CA VAL A 64 0.85 6.00 -5.07
C VAL A 64 0.66 5.49 -6.49
N HIS A 65 0.40 6.41 -7.41
CA HIS A 65 0.24 6.12 -8.84
C HIS A 65 0.48 7.36 -9.70
N GLY A 66 0.66 7.15 -11.01
CA GLY A 66 0.79 8.24 -11.97
C GLY A 66 0.80 7.79 -13.43
N PRO A 67 0.68 8.74 -14.37
CA PRO A 67 0.56 8.44 -15.78
C PRO A 67 1.93 8.14 -16.41
N ILE A 68 1.91 7.39 -17.52
CA ILE A 68 3.04 7.25 -18.45
C ILE A 68 2.51 7.48 -19.86
N PHE A 69 3.07 8.47 -20.56
CA PHE A 69 2.70 8.75 -21.95
C PHE A 69 3.83 8.27 -22.86
N VAL A 70 3.49 7.35 -23.76
CA VAL A 70 4.41 6.80 -24.75
C VAL A 70 4.07 7.42 -26.09
N TYR A 71 4.84 8.44 -26.48
CA TYR A 71 4.65 9.17 -27.71
C TYR A 71 5.10 8.37 -28.94
N PRO A 72 4.56 8.68 -30.15
CA PRO A 72 5.07 8.14 -31.39
C PRO A 72 6.59 8.35 -31.51
N LYS A 73 7.28 7.35 -32.05
CA LYS A 73 8.73 7.40 -32.26
C LYS A 73 9.10 8.60 -33.15
N ASN A 74 10.30 9.15 -32.95
CA ASN A 74 10.80 10.24 -33.79
C ASN A 74 10.74 9.84 -35.27
N GLY A 75 10.07 10.66 -36.08
CA GLY A 75 9.86 10.40 -37.51
C GLY A 75 8.52 9.70 -37.84
N THR A 76 7.76 9.25 -36.85
CA THR A 76 6.35 8.83 -37.02
C THR A 76 5.40 9.87 -36.43
N GLY A 77 4.10 9.68 -36.63
CA GLY A 77 3.06 10.55 -36.09
C GLY A 77 1.84 9.75 -35.68
N TYR A 78 0.92 10.40 -34.97
CA TYR A 78 -0.37 9.81 -34.63
C TYR A 78 -1.13 9.35 -35.89
N PRO A 79 -1.92 8.26 -35.83
CA PRO A 79 -2.80 7.83 -36.92
C PRO A 79 -4.04 8.72 -37.09
N PHE A 80 -4.09 9.84 -36.38
CA PHE A 80 -5.12 10.87 -36.41
C PHE A 80 -4.46 12.26 -36.39
N PRO A 81 -5.17 13.35 -36.75
CA PRO A 81 -4.61 14.69 -36.75
C PRO A 81 -4.00 15.06 -35.40
N LYS A 82 -2.80 15.65 -35.42
CA LYS A 82 -2.09 16.05 -34.19
C LYS A 82 -2.99 16.94 -33.31
N PRO A 83 -3.29 16.53 -32.07
CA PRO A 83 -4.10 17.32 -31.15
C PRO A 83 -3.47 18.68 -30.84
N ALA A 84 -4.30 19.68 -30.52
CA ALA A 84 -3.84 21.00 -30.09
C ALA A 84 -3.23 20.99 -28.68
N GLY A 85 -3.61 20.00 -27.87
CA GLY A 85 -3.09 19.77 -26.53
C GLY A 85 -3.55 18.42 -25.98
N GLU A 86 -2.99 18.04 -24.84
CA GLU A 86 -3.31 16.78 -24.15
C GLU A 86 -3.84 17.10 -22.74
N ILE A 87 -4.83 16.33 -22.28
CA ILE A 87 -5.48 16.52 -20.99
C ILE A 87 -5.42 15.19 -20.23
N PRO A 88 -4.48 15.02 -19.29
CA PRO A 88 -4.44 13.88 -18.39
C PRO A 88 -5.66 13.85 -17.46
N ILE A 89 -6.36 12.72 -17.41
CA ILE A 89 -7.48 12.49 -16.49
C ILE A 89 -7.25 11.17 -15.77
N ILE A 90 -6.92 11.24 -14.48
CA ILE A 90 -6.69 10.09 -13.62
C ILE A 90 -7.90 9.98 -12.68
N LEU A 91 -8.70 8.94 -12.87
CA LEU A 91 -9.82 8.63 -12.00
C LEU A 91 -9.33 7.79 -10.81
N GLY A 92 -9.63 8.22 -9.58
CA GLY A 92 -9.19 7.52 -8.38
C GLY A 92 -10.24 7.48 -7.29
N GLU A 93 -9.86 6.95 -6.13
CA GLU A 93 -10.68 6.87 -4.92
C GLU A 93 -9.92 7.48 -3.73
N TRP A 94 -10.66 8.02 -2.76
CA TRP A 94 -10.13 8.67 -1.58
C TRP A 94 -10.86 8.23 -0.32
N TRP A 95 -10.09 7.90 0.72
CA TRP A 95 -10.58 7.57 2.06
C TRP A 95 -10.12 8.62 3.06
N LYS A 96 -10.94 8.88 4.08
CA LYS A 96 -10.57 9.67 5.26
C LYS A 96 -9.67 8.87 6.19
N ASN A 97 -9.93 7.56 6.30
CA ASN A 97 -9.13 6.61 7.06
C ASN A 97 -7.84 6.27 6.29
N ASP A 98 -6.82 5.79 7.00
CA ASP A 98 -5.62 5.27 6.35
C ASP A 98 -6.03 4.07 5.48
N VAL A 99 -5.64 4.10 4.21
CA VAL A 99 -6.01 3.07 3.23
C VAL A 99 -5.46 1.69 3.66
N MET A 100 -4.32 1.65 4.36
CA MET A 100 -3.80 0.40 4.93
C MET A 100 -4.64 -0.11 6.08
N GLU A 101 -5.17 0.77 6.94
CA GLU A 101 -6.08 0.39 8.02
C GLU A 101 -7.41 -0.14 7.46
N VAL A 102 -7.90 0.42 6.36
CA VAL A 102 -9.08 -0.09 5.64
C VAL A 102 -8.85 -1.53 5.15
N MET A 103 -7.69 -1.79 4.54
CA MET A 103 -7.30 -3.13 4.09
C MET A 103 -7.14 -4.10 5.26
N GLU A 104 -6.39 -3.72 6.30
CA GLU A 104 -6.17 -4.54 7.49
C GLU A 104 -7.50 -4.89 8.16
N THR A 105 -8.41 -3.92 8.32
CA THR A 105 -9.74 -4.14 8.90
C THR A 105 -10.58 -5.11 8.06
N MET A 106 -10.55 -5.00 6.73
CA MET A 106 -11.20 -5.94 5.82
C MET A 106 -10.63 -7.36 5.99
N LEU A 107 -9.30 -7.49 5.99
CA LEU A 107 -8.61 -8.77 6.17
C LEU A 107 -8.70 -9.32 7.60
N GLU A 108 -8.97 -8.52 8.62
CA GLU A 108 -9.18 -9.02 9.98
C GLU A 108 -10.63 -9.42 10.22
N SER A 109 -11.59 -8.59 9.82
CA SER A 109 -13.03 -8.85 10.01
C SER A 109 -13.56 -9.95 9.09
N GLY A 110 -13.01 -10.08 7.89
CA GLY A 110 -13.51 -10.97 6.84
C GLY A 110 -14.75 -10.46 6.13
N ASP A 111 -15.08 -9.19 6.28
CA ASP A 111 -16.17 -8.51 5.58
C ASP A 111 -15.64 -7.67 4.39
N GLU A 112 -16.54 -7.01 3.68
CA GLU A 112 -16.22 -6.01 2.65
C GLU A 112 -15.42 -4.83 3.26
N PRO A 113 -14.52 -4.19 2.49
CA PRO A 113 -13.82 -2.99 2.92
C PRO A 113 -14.77 -1.80 3.03
N GLU A 114 -14.38 -0.80 3.84
CA GLU A 114 -15.08 0.47 3.86
C GLU A 114 -15.07 1.14 2.47
N ILE A 115 -16.24 1.61 2.03
CA ILE A 115 -16.37 2.33 0.76
C ILE A 115 -15.54 3.62 0.77
N SER A 116 -15.01 3.99 -0.38
CA SER A 116 -14.31 5.27 -0.54
C SER A 116 -15.24 6.44 -0.20
N ASN A 117 -14.70 7.48 0.45
CA ASN A 117 -15.47 8.66 0.79
C ASN A 117 -15.65 9.60 -0.41
N ALA A 118 -14.78 9.49 -1.42
CA ALA A 118 -14.91 10.21 -2.68
C ALA A 118 -14.25 9.47 -3.85
N TYR A 119 -14.87 9.53 -5.01
CA TYR A 119 -14.15 9.43 -6.28
C TYR A 119 -13.42 10.73 -6.57
N THR A 120 -12.34 10.65 -7.34
CA THR A 120 -11.52 11.81 -7.68
C THR A 120 -11.19 11.87 -9.16
N ILE A 121 -11.00 13.09 -9.67
CA ILE A 121 -10.33 13.38 -10.95
C ILE A 121 -9.03 14.10 -10.63
N ASN A 122 -7.89 13.53 -11.01
CA ASN A 122 -6.55 14.05 -10.72
C ASN A 122 -6.35 14.35 -9.21
N GLY A 123 -6.84 13.45 -8.34
CA GLY A 123 -6.74 13.57 -6.89
C GLY A 123 -7.73 14.55 -6.25
N GLN A 124 -8.63 15.18 -7.02
CA GLN A 124 -9.61 16.14 -6.52
C GLN A 124 -11.04 15.57 -6.61
N PRO A 125 -11.84 15.59 -5.53
CA PRO A 125 -13.21 15.08 -5.56
C PRO A 125 -14.15 15.84 -6.51
N GLY A 126 -13.99 17.16 -6.62
CA GLY A 126 -14.81 18.03 -7.47
C GLY A 126 -15.95 18.75 -6.73
N ASP A 127 -16.70 19.55 -7.48
CA ASP A 127 -17.69 20.50 -6.94
C ASP A 127 -18.88 19.86 -6.23
N LEU A 128 -19.11 18.56 -6.45
CA LEU A 128 -20.24 17.81 -5.90
C LEU A 128 -19.97 17.22 -4.52
N TYR A 129 -18.74 17.36 -3.99
CA TYR A 129 -18.39 16.95 -2.64
C TYR A 129 -18.23 18.15 -1.71
N ASN A 130 -18.60 17.96 -0.44
CA ASN A 130 -18.39 18.96 0.60
C ASN A 130 -16.90 19.33 0.70
N CYS A 131 -16.61 20.60 0.94
CA CYS A 131 -15.26 21.14 1.13
C CYS A 131 -14.30 20.98 -0.08
N SER A 132 -14.80 20.65 -1.27
CA SER A 132 -13.96 20.30 -2.43
C SER A 132 -13.96 21.32 -3.57
N GLN A 133 -14.95 22.22 -3.63
CA GLN A 133 -15.11 23.20 -4.73
C GLN A 133 -13.87 24.04 -5.07
N PRO A 134 -13.11 24.60 -4.09
CA PRO A 134 -11.93 25.41 -4.41
C PRO A 134 -10.81 24.61 -5.09
N GLY A 135 -10.74 23.30 -4.86
CA GLY A 135 -9.71 22.40 -5.38
C GLY A 135 -10.11 21.68 -6.67
N THR A 136 -11.35 21.81 -7.14
CA THR A 136 -11.87 21.12 -8.32
C THR A 136 -10.95 21.30 -9.53
N PHE A 137 -10.53 20.18 -10.13
CA PHE A 137 -9.65 20.18 -11.29
C PHE A 137 -10.28 20.99 -12.45
N ARG A 138 -9.49 21.91 -13.04
CA ARG A 138 -9.92 22.71 -14.18
C ARG A 138 -8.89 22.65 -15.30
N THR A 139 -9.35 22.60 -16.53
CA THR A 139 -8.49 22.70 -17.72
C THR A 139 -9.11 23.63 -18.75
N THR A 140 -8.27 24.39 -19.45
CA THR A 140 -8.70 25.40 -20.42
C THR A 140 -8.60 24.89 -21.85
N VAL A 141 -9.65 25.10 -22.64
CA VAL A 141 -9.72 24.74 -24.06
C VAL A 141 -10.07 25.93 -24.95
N GLU A 142 -9.57 25.91 -26.18
CA GLU A 142 -9.88 26.89 -27.22
C GLU A 142 -10.94 26.35 -28.15
N GLN A 143 -11.96 27.17 -28.41
CA GLN A 143 -13.08 26.80 -29.28
C GLN A 143 -12.58 26.41 -30.68
N GLY A 144 -13.11 25.31 -31.21
CA GLY A 144 -12.76 24.75 -32.52
C GLY A 144 -11.51 23.86 -32.53
N LYS A 145 -10.73 23.79 -31.45
CA LYS A 145 -9.56 22.90 -31.33
C LYS A 145 -9.95 21.49 -30.86
N THR A 146 -9.09 20.52 -31.13
CA THR A 146 -9.23 19.13 -30.67
C THR A 146 -8.13 18.81 -29.66
N TYR A 147 -8.53 18.23 -28.53
CA TYR A 147 -7.65 17.84 -27.43
C TYR A 147 -7.65 16.32 -27.27
N LEU A 148 -6.51 15.77 -26.87
CA LEU A 148 -6.39 14.35 -26.53
C LEU A 148 -6.52 14.17 -25.02
N VAL A 149 -7.68 13.67 -24.59
CA VAL A 149 -7.91 13.26 -23.21
C VAL A 149 -7.26 11.89 -22.99
N ARG A 150 -6.33 11.83 -22.05
CA ARG A 150 -5.60 10.62 -21.65
C ARG A 150 -6.20 10.11 -20.35
N LEU A 151 -7.20 9.25 -20.47
CA LEU A 151 -8.01 8.75 -19.37
C LEU A 151 -7.36 7.51 -18.75
N ILE A 152 -7.28 7.47 -17.42
CA ILE A 152 -6.71 6.37 -16.64
C ILE A 152 -7.68 6.07 -15.51
N ASN A 153 -8.04 4.80 -15.29
CA ASN A 153 -8.77 4.42 -14.09
C ASN A 153 -7.82 3.77 -13.08
N SER A 154 -7.38 4.57 -12.10
CA SER A 154 -6.57 4.15 -10.96
C SER A 154 -7.41 3.87 -9.70
N ALA A 155 -8.75 3.88 -9.79
CA ALA A 155 -9.63 3.50 -8.69
C ALA A 155 -9.28 2.10 -8.17
N MET A 156 -9.47 1.87 -6.88
CA MET A 156 -9.07 0.62 -6.24
C MET A 156 -10.07 -0.49 -6.47
N ASN A 157 -11.36 -0.16 -6.31
CA ASN A 157 -12.42 -1.13 -6.12
C ASN A 157 -13.68 -0.82 -6.95
N THR A 158 -13.61 0.15 -7.87
CA THR A 158 -14.77 0.66 -8.61
C THR A 158 -14.51 0.86 -10.10
N GLU A 159 -15.39 0.30 -10.93
CA GLU A 159 -15.48 0.63 -12.36
C GLU A 159 -16.25 1.92 -12.57
N LEU A 160 -15.87 2.72 -13.57
CA LEU A 160 -16.40 4.07 -13.72
C LEU A 160 -16.97 4.31 -15.11
N PHE A 161 -18.13 4.94 -15.16
CA PHE A 161 -18.54 5.69 -16.34
C PHE A 161 -17.91 7.08 -16.32
N TYR A 162 -17.37 7.52 -17.46
CA TYR A 162 -16.82 8.86 -17.66
C TYR A 162 -17.50 9.55 -18.84
N ALA A 163 -17.81 10.84 -18.70
CA ALA A 163 -18.41 11.65 -19.74
C ALA A 163 -18.06 13.13 -19.59
N VAL A 164 -18.21 13.89 -20.69
CA VAL A 164 -18.06 15.36 -20.69
C VAL A 164 -19.35 15.99 -21.20
N ALA A 165 -19.92 16.91 -20.44
CA ALA A 165 -21.21 17.51 -20.74
C ALA A 165 -21.24 18.15 -22.13
N ASN A 166 -22.22 17.78 -22.95
CA ASN A 166 -22.43 18.24 -24.33
C ASN A 166 -21.29 17.98 -25.32
N HIS A 167 -20.29 17.16 -24.97
CA HIS A 167 -19.19 16.83 -25.89
C HIS A 167 -19.29 15.36 -26.32
N THR A 168 -19.07 15.12 -27.62
CA THR A 168 -18.88 13.76 -28.13
C THR A 168 -17.42 13.36 -27.95
N LEU A 169 -17.20 12.12 -27.52
CA LEU A 169 -15.89 11.52 -27.27
C LEU A 169 -15.55 10.58 -28.43
N THR A 170 -14.42 10.79 -29.09
CA THR A 170 -13.92 9.87 -30.13
C THR A 170 -12.77 9.05 -29.55
N VAL A 171 -13.02 7.79 -29.20
CA VAL A 171 -11.98 6.90 -28.64
C VAL A 171 -11.05 6.45 -29.76
N VAL A 172 -9.74 6.65 -29.59
CA VAL A 172 -8.70 6.38 -30.61
C VAL A 172 -7.59 5.45 -30.14
N GLY A 173 -7.50 5.18 -28.83
CA GLY A 173 -6.53 4.24 -28.27
C GLY A 173 -6.98 3.71 -26.92
N MET A 174 -6.44 2.57 -26.53
CA MET A 174 -6.69 1.91 -25.25
C MET A 174 -5.47 1.06 -24.89
N ASP A 175 -5.07 1.09 -23.62
CA ASP A 175 -4.00 0.22 -23.08
C ASP A 175 -2.68 0.27 -23.87
N GLY A 176 -2.26 1.47 -24.31
CA GLY A 176 -1.04 1.67 -25.09
C GLY A 176 -1.10 1.11 -26.52
N SER A 177 -2.31 0.93 -27.09
CA SER A 177 -2.52 0.49 -28.47
C SER A 177 -3.61 1.32 -29.17
N TYR A 178 -3.43 1.62 -30.46
CA TYR A 178 -4.43 2.35 -31.24
C TYR A 178 -5.65 1.51 -31.62
N LEU A 179 -6.81 2.17 -31.62
CA LEU A 179 -8.09 1.59 -31.99
C LEU A 179 -8.62 2.21 -33.29
N LYS A 180 -9.54 1.50 -33.94
CA LYS A 180 -10.41 2.11 -34.96
C LYS A 180 -11.27 3.19 -34.28
N PRO A 181 -11.20 4.45 -34.73
CA PRO A 181 -11.92 5.53 -34.07
C PRO A 181 -13.43 5.27 -34.02
N PHE A 182 -14.04 5.45 -32.85
CA PHE A 182 -15.48 5.40 -32.70
C PHE A 182 -15.99 6.49 -31.76
N ASN A 183 -17.18 6.99 -32.04
CA ASN A 183 -17.82 8.06 -31.28
C ASN A 183 -18.72 7.49 -30.17
N THR A 184 -18.76 8.18 -29.02
CA THR A 184 -19.64 7.87 -27.89
C THR A 184 -19.88 9.12 -27.05
N THR A 185 -20.92 9.11 -26.23
CA THR A 185 -21.23 10.18 -25.26
C THR A 185 -20.73 9.86 -23.86
N TYR A 186 -20.47 8.57 -23.58
CA TYR A 186 -19.87 8.08 -22.35
C TYR A 186 -18.87 6.97 -22.62
N VAL A 187 -17.95 6.79 -21.70
CA VAL A 187 -16.96 5.71 -21.65
C VAL A 187 -17.24 4.85 -20.43
N MET A 188 -17.14 3.53 -20.56
CA MET A 188 -17.02 2.61 -19.43
C MET A 188 -15.55 2.23 -19.33
N ILE A 189 -14.93 2.43 -18.17
CA ILE A 189 -13.52 2.11 -17.94
C ILE A 189 -13.34 1.38 -16.61
N THR A 190 -12.64 0.26 -16.62
CA THR A 190 -12.37 -0.54 -15.42
C THR A 190 -11.01 -0.20 -14.81
N PRO A 191 -10.79 -0.43 -13.49
CA PRO A 191 -9.47 -0.30 -12.89
C PRO A 191 -8.40 -1.04 -13.68
N GLY A 192 -7.27 -0.40 -13.92
CA GLY A 192 -6.21 -0.92 -14.80
C GLY A 192 -6.25 -0.35 -16.21
N GLN A 193 -7.43 -0.08 -16.75
CA GLN A 193 -7.54 0.36 -18.14
C GLN A 193 -7.14 1.83 -18.33
N THR A 194 -6.69 2.11 -19.54
CA THR A 194 -6.41 3.47 -20.02
C THR A 194 -7.07 3.71 -21.37
N MET A 195 -7.48 4.93 -21.68
CA MET A 195 -8.09 5.28 -22.97
C MET A 195 -7.60 6.63 -23.47
N ASP A 196 -7.30 6.67 -24.76
CA ASP A 196 -6.94 7.87 -25.51
C ASP A 196 -8.16 8.35 -26.30
N ILE A 197 -8.64 9.56 -26.00
CA ILE A 197 -9.93 10.07 -26.45
C ILE A 197 -9.75 11.47 -27.06
N LEU A 198 -10.16 11.65 -28.31
CA LEU A 198 -10.23 12.97 -28.91
C LEU A 198 -11.52 13.68 -28.46
N LEU A 199 -11.36 14.88 -27.91
CA LEU A 199 -12.43 15.79 -27.54
C LEU A 199 -12.31 17.05 -28.39
N LYS A 200 -13.33 17.33 -29.19
CA LYS A 200 -13.42 18.57 -29.97
C LYS A 200 -14.13 19.65 -29.15
N ALA A 201 -13.51 20.80 -28.96
CA ALA A 201 -14.10 21.92 -28.24
C ALA A 201 -15.06 22.71 -29.15
N ASP A 202 -16.16 22.08 -29.56
CA ASP A 202 -17.12 22.61 -30.53
C ASP A 202 -18.36 23.29 -29.91
N GLN A 203 -18.44 23.35 -28.59
CA GLN A 203 -19.55 23.94 -27.87
C GLN A 203 -19.41 25.47 -27.74
N PRO A 204 -20.50 26.20 -27.41
CA PRO A 204 -20.42 27.61 -27.05
C PRO A 204 -19.44 27.85 -25.89
N LYS A 205 -18.83 29.04 -25.84
CA LYS A 205 -17.87 29.36 -24.76
C LYS A 205 -18.58 29.37 -23.40
N ASN A 206 -18.32 28.36 -22.59
CA ASN A 206 -18.87 28.19 -21.24
C ASN A 206 -17.98 27.25 -20.40
N PHE A 207 -18.44 26.91 -19.20
CA PHE A 207 -17.94 25.80 -18.39
C PHE A 207 -18.76 24.53 -18.68
N TYR A 208 -18.07 23.40 -18.79
CA TYR A 208 -18.67 22.08 -18.95
C TYR A 208 -18.08 21.11 -17.93
N TYR A 209 -18.91 20.33 -17.24
CA TYR A 209 -18.39 19.28 -16.37
C TYR A 209 -17.84 18.13 -17.19
N MET A 210 -16.61 17.74 -16.88
CA MET A 210 -16.16 16.37 -17.02
C MET A 210 -16.50 15.65 -15.72
N ALA A 211 -17.09 14.47 -15.78
CA ALA A 211 -17.53 13.76 -14.59
C ALA A 211 -17.30 12.26 -14.71
N ALA A 212 -17.17 11.60 -13.57
CA ALA A 212 -17.17 10.16 -13.47
C ALA A 212 -18.07 9.66 -12.33
N ARG A 213 -18.70 8.51 -12.54
CA ARG A 213 -19.56 7.85 -11.54
C ARG A 213 -19.43 6.33 -11.61
N ALA A 214 -19.74 5.66 -10.51
CA ALA A 214 -19.68 4.21 -10.41
C ALA A 214 -20.56 3.48 -11.44
N TYR A 215 -19.99 2.43 -12.03
CA TYR A 215 -20.73 1.28 -12.54
C TYR A 215 -20.61 0.17 -11.48
N ALA A 216 -21.74 -0.25 -10.91
CA ALA A 216 -21.81 -1.28 -9.88
C ALA A 216 -22.74 -2.40 -10.35
N SER A 217 -22.15 -3.54 -10.70
CA SER A 217 -22.86 -4.72 -11.22
C SER A 217 -23.31 -5.70 -10.13
N GLY A 218 -22.63 -5.70 -8.98
CA GLY A 218 -22.89 -6.62 -7.88
C GLY A 218 -24.22 -6.34 -7.18
N VAL A 219 -25.07 -7.36 -7.05
CA VAL A 219 -26.34 -7.24 -6.31
C VAL A 219 -26.06 -7.41 -4.82
N GLY A 220 -26.47 -6.42 -4.01
CA GLY A 220 -26.25 -6.46 -2.56
C GLY A 220 -24.84 -6.08 -2.11
N VAL A 221 -23.97 -5.68 -3.05
CA VAL A 221 -22.62 -5.16 -2.77
C VAL A 221 -22.71 -3.64 -2.61
N SER A 222 -22.19 -3.12 -1.50
CA SER A 222 -22.19 -1.68 -1.23
C SER A 222 -21.18 -0.96 -2.13
N PHE A 223 -21.53 0.24 -2.59
CA PHE A 223 -20.64 1.08 -3.40
C PHE A 223 -20.90 2.57 -3.14
N GLY A 224 -19.92 3.42 -3.46
CA GLY A 224 -20.09 4.87 -3.41
C GLY A 224 -21.02 5.33 -4.54
N ASN A 225 -22.26 5.71 -4.22
CA ASN A 225 -23.20 6.26 -5.21
C ASN A 225 -23.06 7.79 -5.32
N THR A 226 -21.87 8.23 -5.69
CA THR A 226 -21.48 9.64 -5.81
C THR A 226 -20.90 9.92 -7.19
N THR A 227 -20.71 11.19 -7.53
CA THR A 227 -20.15 11.62 -8.82
C THR A 227 -19.01 12.59 -8.57
N THR A 228 -17.83 12.29 -9.13
CA THR A 228 -16.71 13.24 -9.15
C THR A 228 -16.77 14.12 -10.37
N SER A 229 -16.29 15.35 -10.25
CA SER A 229 -16.32 16.34 -11.33
C SER A 229 -15.02 17.13 -11.47
N GLY A 230 -14.73 17.50 -12.71
CA GLY A 230 -13.74 18.50 -13.10
C GLY A 230 -14.37 19.45 -14.12
N ILE A 231 -13.71 20.56 -14.42
CA ILE A 231 -14.27 21.62 -15.25
C ILE A 231 -13.44 21.80 -16.53
N LEU A 232 -14.11 21.65 -17.66
CA LEU A 232 -13.62 22.07 -18.96
C LEU A 232 -14.02 23.54 -19.19
N GLN A 233 -13.05 24.44 -19.17
CA GLN A 233 -13.26 25.88 -19.31
C GLN A 233 -12.89 26.35 -20.71
N TYR A 234 -13.82 26.99 -21.41
CA TYR A 234 -13.50 27.63 -22.68
C TYR A 234 -12.78 28.96 -22.48
N LYS A 235 -11.65 29.15 -23.19
CA LYS A 235 -10.84 30.37 -23.14
C LYS A 235 -11.65 31.61 -23.54
N GLY A 236 -11.50 32.70 -22.78
CA GLY A 236 -12.26 33.93 -22.94
C GLY A 236 -13.62 33.94 -22.21
N TYR A 237 -13.91 32.91 -21.41
CA TYR A 237 -15.01 32.90 -20.44
C TYR A 237 -14.42 32.84 -19.03
N GLU A 238 -14.24 34.01 -18.40
CA GLU A 238 -13.47 34.16 -17.15
C GLU A 238 -14.30 34.67 -15.97
N ASN A 239 -15.51 35.19 -16.19
CA ASN A 239 -16.28 35.88 -15.15
C ASN A 239 -17.70 35.31 -14.98
N PRO A 240 -17.97 34.53 -13.91
CA PRO A 240 -19.30 34.02 -13.59
C PRO A 240 -20.19 35.05 -12.89
N LYS A 241 -19.78 36.32 -12.77
CA LYS A 241 -20.53 37.36 -12.01
C LYS A 241 -21.99 37.54 -12.46
N ASN A 242 -22.35 37.09 -13.66
CA ASN A 242 -23.73 37.08 -14.18
C ASN A 242 -24.20 35.71 -14.72
N SER A 243 -23.52 34.59 -14.38
CA SER A 243 -23.94 33.25 -14.83
C SER A 243 -24.56 32.46 -13.68
N SER A 244 -25.89 32.46 -13.61
CA SER A 244 -26.67 31.80 -12.58
C SER A 244 -26.79 30.28 -12.76
N SER A 245 -26.18 29.69 -13.80
CA SER A 245 -26.32 28.27 -14.11
C SER A 245 -25.00 27.53 -13.90
N MET A 246 -24.96 26.71 -12.84
CA MET A 246 -23.96 25.65 -12.68
C MET A 246 -23.84 24.82 -13.97
N PRO A 247 -22.65 24.33 -14.35
CA PRO A 247 -22.51 23.44 -15.50
C PRO A 247 -23.41 22.20 -15.33
N VAL A 248 -24.02 21.74 -16.41
CA VAL A 248 -24.90 20.57 -16.37
C VAL A 248 -24.05 19.30 -16.21
N ILE A 249 -24.46 18.40 -15.33
CA ILE A 249 -23.83 17.08 -15.18
C ILE A 249 -24.09 16.29 -16.48
N PRO A 250 -23.08 15.65 -17.09
CA PRO A 250 -23.30 14.84 -18.29
C PRO A 250 -24.29 13.71 -18.04
N PHE A 251 -25.00 13.30 -19.10
CA PHE A 251 -25.85 12.13 -19.05
C PHE A 251 -25.01 10.85 -18.93
N PHE A 252 -25.45 9.93 -18.08
CA PHE A 252 -24.80 8.65 -17.85
C PHE A 252 -25.83 7.50 -17.84
N PRO A 253 -25.47 6.29 -18.29
CA PRO A 253 -26.25 5.08 -18.06
C PRO A 253 -26.34 4.77 -16.58
N PHE A 254 -27.50 4.31 -16.10
CA PHE A 254 -27.73 4.01 -14.68
C PHE A 254 -26.62 3.10 -14.11
N PHE A 255 -26.30 3.21 -12.82
CA PHE A 255 -25.10 2.59 -12.24
C PHE A 255 -25.04 1.06 -12.43
N ASN A 256 -26.18 0.38 -12.54
CA ASN A 256 -26.25 -1.08 -12.75
C ASN A 256 -26.58 -1.48 -14.21
N ASP A 257 -26.53 -0.53 -15.15
CA ASP A 257 -26.87 -0.76 -16.56
C ASP A 257 -25.77 -1.55 -17.29
N THR A 258 -25.79 -2.86 -17.08
CA THR A 258 -24.87 -3.83 -17.67
C THR A 258 -25.00 -3.88 -19.20
N LYS A 259 -26.17 -3.55 -19.77
CA LYS A 259 -26.35 -3.51 -21.23
C LYS A 259 -25.52 -2.38 -21.83
N SER A 260 -25.52 -1.21 -21.19
CA SER A 260 -24.70 -0.07 -21.61
C SER A 260 -23.20 -0.34 -21.45
N ALA A 261 -22.78 -0.91 -20.31
CA ALA A 261 -21.39 -1.30 -20.09
C ALA A 261 -20.90 -2.32 -21.14
N MET A 262 -21.69 -3.35 -21.44
CA MET A 262 -21.40 -4.34 -22.48
C MET A 262 -21.42 -3.77 -23.90
N SER A 263 -22.36 -2.87 -24.19
CA SER A 263 -22.44 -2.20 -25.48
C SER A 263 -21.19 -1.37 -25.76
N PHE A 264 -20.67 -0.66 -24.75
CA PHE A 264 -19.40 0.04 -24.88
C PHE A 264 -18.22 -0.93 -25.04
N SER A 265 -18.11 -1.93 -24.18
CA SER A 265 -16.98 -2.89 -24.16
C SER A 265 -16.83 -3.72 -25.43
N LYS A 266 -17.87 -3.80 -26.28
CA LYS A 266 -17.85 -4.47 -27.58
C LYS A 266 -17.39 -3.58 -28.75
N LYS A 267 -17.27 -2.26 -28.57
CA LYS A 267 -16.88 -1.31 -29.62
C LYS A 267 -15.38 -1.32 -29.96
N PRO A 268 -14.45 -1.41 -28.99
CA PRO A 268 -13.01 -1.38 -29.27
C PRO A 268 -12.60 -2.45 -30.27
N ARG A 269 -11.86 -2.03 -31.30
CA ARG A 269 -11.23 -2.88 -32.31
C ARG A 269 -9.86 -2.32 -32.61
N SER A 270 -8.85 -3.18 -32.74
CA SER A 270 -7.51 -2.73 -33.08
C SER A 270 -7.50 -1.97 -34.40
N LEU A 271 -6.66 -0.94 -34.52
CA LEU A 271 -6.57 -0.11 -35.71
C LEU A 271 -6.31 -0.95 -36.98
N ALA A 272 -5.40 -1.92 -36.89
CA ALA A 272 -5.08 -2.88 -37.96
C ALA A 272 -4.75 -2.19 -39.30
N SER A 273 -3.91 -1.15 -39.25
CA SER A 273 -3.39 -0.47 -40.44
C SER A 273 -2.04 -1.06 -40.87
N LYS A 274 -1.47 -0.54 -41.97
CA LYS A 274 -0.14 -0.95 -42.43
C LYS A 274 0.95 -0.55 -41.44
N GLU A 275 0.81 0.64 -40.85
CA GLU A 275 1.74 1.22 -39.86
C GLU A 275 1.53 0.62 -38.47
N HIS A 276 0.32 0.14 -38.16
CA HIS A 276 -0.04 -0.49 -36.88
C HIS A 276 -0.69 -1.86 -37.12
N PRO A 277 0.11 -2.88 -37.52
CA PRO A 277 -0.39 -4.20 -37.85
C PRO A 277 -0.87 -4.98 -36.61
N VAL A 278 -1.74 -5.95 -36.83
CA VAL A 278 -2.20 -6.90 -35.80
C VAL A 278 -1.70 -8.31 -36.11
N SER A 279 -1.31 -9.05 -35.07
CA SER A 279 -0.78 -10.41 -35.18
C SER A 279 -1.57 -11.36 -34.26
N VAL A 280 -2.85 -11.54 -34.57
CA VAL A 280 -3.77 -12.37 -33.77
C VAL A 280 -3.39 -13.85 -33.92
N PRO A 281 -3.13 -14.59 -32.82
CA PRO A 281 -2.90 -16.03 -32.87
C PRO A 281 -4.11 -16.77 -33.47
N GLN A 282 -3.91 -17.39 -34.64
CA GLN A 282 -4.97 -18.09 -35.38
C GLN A 282 -5.18 -19.51 -34.83
N THR A 283 -4.10 -20.20 -34.48
CA THR A 283 -4.11 -21.51 -33.84
C THR A 283 -3.88 -21.38 -32.34
N VAL A 284 -4.38 -22.33 -31.56
CA VAL A 284 -4.22 -22.39 -30.10
C VAL A 284 -3.43 -23.64 -29.74
N ASN A 285 -2.39 -23.48 -28.92
CA ASN A 285 -1.59 -24.59 -28.38
C ASN A 285 -1.96 -24.89 -26.93
N ASP A 286 -2.17 -23.83 -26.14
CA ASP A 286 -2.56 -23.91 -24.74
C ASP A 286 -3.93 -23.26 -24.59
N ASP A 287 -4.95 -24.06 -24.25
CA ASP A 287 -6.32 -23.57 -24.05
C ASP A 287 -6.73 -23.74 -22.58
N MET A 288 -7.23 -22.67 -21.98
CA MET A 288 -7.58 -22.61 -20.56
C MET A 288 -8.98 -22.02 -20.37
N LEU A 289 -9.75 -22.66 -19.50
CA LEU A 289 -10.96 -22.10 -18.92
C LEU A 289 -10.66 -21.79 -17.45
N ILE A 290 -10.76 -20.52 -17.07
CA ILE A 290 -10.50 -20.03 -15.72
C ILE A 290 -11.80 -19.46 -15.16
N THR A 291 -12.39 -20.13 -14.17
CA THR A 291 -13.52 -19.56 -13.43
C THR A 291 -13.02 -18.49 -12.48
N VAL A 292 -13.73 -17.38 -12.43
CA VAL A 292 -13.43 -16.21 -11.60
C VAL A 292 -14.58 -16.05 -10.61
N SER A 293 -14.26 -16.15 -9.32
CA SER A 293 -15.26 -16.27 -8.27
C SER A 293 -14.90 -15.45 -7.04
N VAL A 294 -15.90 -14.77 -6.48
CA VAL A 294 -15.91 -14.42 -5.07
C VAL A 294 -16.33 -15.66 -4.29
N ASN A 295 -15.74 -15.85 -3.12
CA ASN A 295 -15.82 -17.05 -2.31
C ASN A 295 -16.06 -16.71 -0.84
N ILE A 296 -16.38 -17.73 -0.05
CA ILE A 296 -16.50 -17.62 1.41
C ILE A 296 -15.63 -18.68 2.06
N ALA A 297 -14.62 -18.26 2.83
CA ALA A 297 -13.78 -19.13 3.64
C ALA A 297 -14.33 -19.21 5.08
N PRO A 298 -14.41 -20.42 5.68
CA PRO A 298 -14.97 -20.60 7.00
C PRO A 298 -14.09 -19.97 8.09
N CYS A 299 -14.72 -19.29 9.06
CA CYS A 299 -14.04 -18.81 10.26
C CYS A 299 -14.40 -19.67 11.47
N ALA A 300 -13.42 -19.92 12.35
CA ALA A 300 -13.65 -20.68 13.58
C ALA A 300 -14.76 -20.01 14.42
N ASN A 301 -15.75 -20.81 14.84
CA ASN A 301 -16.91 -20.38 15.63
C ASN A 301 -17.71 -19.21 15.02
N SER A 302 -17.74 -19.09 13.68
CA SER A 302 -18.46 -18.01 13.00
C SER A 302 -18.06 -16.60 13.49
N SER A 303 -16.78 -16.42 13.81
CA SER A 303 -16.25 -15.22 14.45
C SER A 303 -16.01 -14.04 13.51
N CYS A 304 -16.17 -14.23 12.19
CA CYS A 304 -15.96 -13.20 11.19
C CYS A 304 -17.25 -12.41 10.92
N SER A 305 -17.10 -11.21 10.38
CA SER A 305 -18.20 -10.29 10.10
C SER A 305 -18.81 -10.47 8.71
N GLY A 306 -18.16 -11.25 7.82
CA GLY A 306 -18.67 -11.54 6.50
C GLY A 306 -19.90 -12.48 6.49
N PRO A 307 -20.38 -12.85 5.30
CA PRO A 307 -21.64 -13.57 5.14
C PRO A 307 -21.72 -14.85 5.97
N ASN A 308 -22.80 -15.01 6.74
CA ASN A 308 -23.06 -16.14 7.63
C ASN A 308 -21.95 -16.38 8.69
N GLY A 309 -21.26 -15.33 9.13
CA GLY A 309 -20.19 -15.41 10.15
C GLY A 309 -18.86 -15.92 9.60
N ASN A 310 -18.72 -15.99 8.28
CA ASN A 310 -17.52 -16.45 7.58
C ASN A 310 -16.75 -15.26 6.99
N ARG A 311 -15.66 -15.53 6.28
CA ARG A 311 -14.80 -14.53 5.66
C ARG A 311 -14.94 -14.53 4.15
N LEU A 312 -15.00 -13.35 3.53
CA LEU A 312 -14.90 -13.20 2.08
C LEU A 312 -13.50 -13.59 1.58
N SER A 313 -13.49 -14.28 0.45
CA SER A 313 -12.29 -14.72 -0.26
C SER A 313 -12.56 -14.62 -1.76
N ALA A 314 -11.58 -14.92 -2.60
CA ALA A 314 -11.73 -14.98 -4.04
C ALA A 314 -10.77 -16.00 -4.63
N SER A 315 -11.09 -16.48 -5.83
CA SER A 315 -10.31 -17.53 -6.45
C SER A 315 -10.33 -17.49 -7.98
N LEU A 316 -9.28 -18.10 -8.54
CA LEU A 316 -9.23 -18.51 -9.94
C LEU A 316 -9.21 -20.04 -10.00
N ASN A 317 -10.15 -20.66 -10.72
CA ASN A 317 -10.34 -22.12 -10.74
C ASN A 317 -10.39 -22.76 -9.34
N ASN A 318 -11.10 -22.11 -8.41
CA ASN A 318 -11.28 -22.55 -7.02
C ASN A 318 -9.98 -22.59 -6.18
N ILE A 319 -8.92 -21.90 -6.63
CA ILE A 319 -7.69 -21.67 -5.89
C ILE A 319 -7.63 -20.20 -5.48
N SER A 320 -7.58 -19.95 -4.17
CA SER A 320 -7.29 -18.63 -3.61
C SER A 320 -5.77 -18.49 -3.45
N PHE A 321 -5.19 -17.55 -4.17
CA PHE A 321 -3.75 -17.35 -4.22
C PHE A 321 -3.23 -16.76 -2.92
N GLU A 322 -2.25 -17.42 -2.32
CA GLU A 322 -1.51 -16.92 -1.17
C GLU A 322 -0.13 -16.45 -1.60
N ASN A 323 0.27 -15.27 -1.15
CA ASN A 323 1.61 -14.76 -1.40
C ASN A 323 2.66 -15.65 -0.70
N PRO A 324 3.70 -16.13 -1.41
CA PRO A 324 4.76 -16.92 -0.80
C PRO A 324 5.71 -16.05 0.03
N SER A 325 6.49 -16.68 0.91
CA SER A 325 7.52 -15.98 1.71
C SER A 325 8.78 -15.59 0.92
N ILE A 326 9.02 -16.27 -0.21
CA ILE A 326 10.08 -15.95 -1.18
C ILE A 326 9.39 -15.68 -2.51
N ASP A 327 9.80 -14.62 -3.21
CA ASP A 327 9.13 -14.28 -4.46
C ASP A 327 9.28 -15.38 -5.52
N VAL A 328 8.22 -15.55 -6.32
CA VAL A 328 8.13 -16.64 -7.31
C VAL A 328 9.28 -16.57 -8.33
N LEU A 329 9.70 -15.37 -8.75
CA LEU A 329 10.80 -15.18 -9.69
C LEU A 329 12.13 -15.64 -9.10
N GLN A 330 12.45 -15.25 -7.87
CA GLN A 330 13.65 -15.71 -7.17
C GLN A 330 13.63 -17.22 -6.97
N ALA A 331 12.49 -17.79 -6.57
CA ALA A 331 12.34 -19.24 -6.40
C ALA A 331 12.52 -19.99 -7.73
N TYR A 332 11.94 -19.50 -8.82
CA TYR A 332 12.09 -20.06 -10.17
C TYR A 332 13.55 -19.97 -10.65
N TYR A 333 14.17 -18.80 -10.53
CA TYR A 333 15.52 -18.55 -11.02
C TYR A 333 16.58 -19.35 -10.25
N ALA A 334 16.47 -19.39 -8.92
CA ALA A 334 17.37 -20.14 -8.04
C ALA A 334 16.99 -21.62 -7.88
N ARG A 335 15.90 -22.08 -8.51
CA ARG A 335 15.37 -23.46 -8.44
C ARG A 335 15.11 -23.93 -7.01
N ILE A 336 14.48 -23.07 -6.22
CA ILE A 336 14.12 -23.35 -4.83
C ILE A 336 12.81 -24.15 -4.82
N ASN A 337 12.84 -25.33 -4.22
CA ASN A 337 11.67 -26.20 -4.12
C ASN A 337 10.75 -25.79 -2.96
N GLY A 338 9.45 -26.06 -3.07
CA GLY A 338 8.47 -25.89 -2.00
C GLY A 338 7.88 -24.48 -1.83
N ILE A 339 8.22 -23.53 -2.71
CA ILE A 339 7.69 -22.16 -2.67
C ILE A 339 6.34 -22.03 -3.38
N TYR A 340 6.17 -22.75 -4.49
CA TYR A 340 4.93 -22.73 -5.28
C TYR A 340 4.62 -24.11 -5.86
N GLY A 341 3.33 -24.40 -6.05
CA GLY A 341 2.85 -25.55 -6.82
C GLY A 341 2.84 -25.26 -8.32
N ILE A 342 3.22 -26.23 -9.15
CA ILE A 342 3.39 -26.05 -10.61
C ILE A 342 2.15 -26.41 -11.43
N ASP A 343 1.05 -26.74 -10.75
CA ASP A 343 -0.11 -27.42 -11.30
C ASP A 343 -1.39 -26.55 -11.23
N PHE A 344 -1.27 -25.25 -11.50
CA PHE A 344 -2.47 -24.42 -11.68
C PHE A 344 -3.30 -24.97 -12.87
N PRO A 345 -4.58 -25.34 -12.63
CA PRO A 345 -5.34 -26.17 -13.56
C PRO A 345 -5.81 -25.37 -14.79
N SER A 346 -5.82 -26.03 -15.96
CA SER A 346 -6.35 -25.44 -17.21
C SER A 346 -7.88 -25.37 -17.25
N LYS A 347 -8.57 -26.08 -16.35
CA LYS A 347 -10.03 -26.21 -16.33
C LYS A 347 -10.50 -26.18 -14.87
N PRO A 348 -11.69 -25.63 -14.60
CA PRO A 348 -12.26 -25.61 -13.26
C PRO A 348 -12.61 -27.02 -12.77
N SER A 349 -12.53 -27.22 -11.46
CA SER A 349 -13.06 -28.41 -10.78
C SER A 349 -13.65 -27.98 -9.42
N PRO A 350 -14.94 -28.27 -9.14
CA PRO A 350 -15.91 -28.97 -10.01
C PRO A 350 -16.40 -28.12 -11.19
N VAL A 351 -16.97 -28.78 -12.21
CA VAL A 351 -17.72 -28.12 -13.29
C VAL A 351 -19.19 -28.06 -12.91
N PHE A 352 -19.79 -26.89 -13.03
CA PHE A 352 -21.20 -26.65 -12.72
C PHE A 352 -21.79 -25.59 -13.66
N ASN A 353 -23.07 -25.27 -13.49
CA ASN A 353 -23.68 -24.15 -14.19
C ASN A 353 -23.18 -22.83 -13.58
N PHE A 354 -22.05 -22.32 -14.09
CA PHE A 354 -21.30 -21.21 -13.47
C PHE A 354 -22.13 -19.95 -13.24
N THR A 355 -23.02 -19.61 -14.17
CA THR A 355 -23.90 -18.44 -14.10
C THR A 355 -25.33 -18.77 -13.68
N GLY A 356 -25.57 -19.98 -13.19
CA GLY A 356 -26.91 -20.49 -12.84
C GLY A 356 -27.18 -20.46 -11.34
N ASN A 357 -28.01 -21.42 -10.89
CA ASN A 357 -28.18 -21.67 -9.46
C ASN A 357 -26.95 -22.42 -8.92
N VAL A 358 -26.32 -21.84 -7.91
CA VAL A 358 -25.09 -22.35 -7.28
C VAL A 358 -25.28 -22.68 -5.80
N SER A 359 -26.51 -22.82 -5.32
CA SER A 359 -26.84 -23.12 -3.92
C SER A 359 -26.12 -24.37 -3.37
N ASP A 360 -25.90 -25.36 -4.24
CA ASP A 360 -25.35 -26.66 -3.88
C ASP A 360 -23.83 -26.74 -4.13
N VAL A 361 -23.22 -25.65 -4.61
CA VAL A 361 -21.78 -25.57 -4.87
C VAL A 361 -21.08 -25.05 -3.61
N GLY A 362 -20.03 -25.74 -3.19
CA GLY A 362 -19.21 -25.29 -2.06
C GLY A 362 -18.59 -23.92 -2.35
N ASN A 363 -18.76 -22.97 -1.43
CA ASN A 363 -18.26 -21.60 -1.59
C ASN A 363 -16.81 -21.42 -1.15
N ALA A 364 -16.23 -22.38 -0.43
CA ALA A 364 -14.89 -22.29 0.14
C ALA A 364 -13.81 -22.68 -0.89
N PRO A 365 -12.84 -21.79 -1.17
CA PRO A 365 -11.77 -22.08 -2.10
C PRO A 365 -10.62 -22.82 -1.40
N PHE A 366 -9.69 -23.36 -2.20
CA PHE A 366 -8.45 -23.92 -1.69
C PHE A 366 -7.35 -22.87 -1.70
N ASN A 367 -6.80 -22.55 -0.53
CA ASN A 367 -5.67 -21.65 -0.43
C ASN A 367 -4.38 -22.33 -0.91
N ALA A 368 -3.73 -21.75 -1.92
CA ALA A 368 -2.44 -22.23 -2.42
C ALA A 368 -1.74 -21.22 -3.34
N THR A 369 -0.41 -21.19 -3.29
CA THR A 369 0.43 -20.52 -4.29
C THR A 369 0.64 -21.44 -5.50
N LYS A 370 -0.28 -21.42 -6.49
CA LYS A 370 -0.15 -22.22 -7.72
C LYS A 370 0.20 -21.38 -8.94
N VAL A 371 1.22 -21.83 -9.68
CA VAL A 371 1.72 -21.22 -10.92
C VAL A 371 1.40 -22.13 -12.11
N ARG A 372 1.41 -21.55 -13.31
CA ARG A 372 1.35 -22.31 -14.57
C ARG A 372 2.55 -22.03 -15.45
N PHE A 373 3.14 -23.10 -15.98
CA PHE A 373 4.17 -22.98 -17.00
C PHE A 373 3.57 -22.80 -18.39
N LEU A 374 4.12 -21.86 -19.16
CA LEU A 374 3.84 -21.67 -20.57
C LEU A 374 5.10 -22.01 -21.37
N GLU A 375 4.92 -22.77 -22.45
CA GLU A 375 6.01 -23.06 -23.38
C GLU A 375 6.35 -21.81 -24.20
N TRP A 376 7.65 -21.56 -24.41
CA TRP A 376 8.09 -20.43 -25.21
C TRP A 376 7.45 -20.48 -26.60
N ASN A 377 6.91 -19.33 -27.04
CA ASN A 377 6.31 -19.12 -28.35
C ASN A 377 5.04 -19.96 -28.59
N SER A 378 4.39 -20.48 -27.53
CA SER A 378 3.07 -21.10 -27.64
C SER A 378 1.98 -20.04 -27.83
N ASN A 379 0.96 -20.38 -28.61
CA ASN A 379 -0.24 -19.56 -28.74
C ASN A 379 -1.22 -19.94 -27.63
N VAL A 380 -1.47 -19.01 -26.71
CA VAL A 380 -2.27 -19.23 -25.50
C VAL A 380 -3.66 -18.63 -25.70
N GLN A 381 -4.69 -19.38 -25.33
CA GLN A 381 -6.06 -18.91 -25.18
C GLN A 381 -6.47 -19.06 -23.71
N ILE A 382 -7.01 -17.99 -23.14
CA ILE A 382 -7.64 -18.01 -21.83
C ILE A 382 -9.07 -17.54 -21.99
N VAL A 383 -10.00 -18.36 -21.51
CA VAL A 383 -11.40 -17.99 -21.34
C VAL A 383 -11.64 -17.75 -19.86
N PHE A 384 -11.87 -16.50 -19.49
CA PHE A 384 -12.35 -16.16 -18.16
C PHE A 384 -13.86 -16.38 -18.11
N GLN A 385 -14.32 -17.10 -17.09
CA GLN A 385 -15.72 -17.41 -16.85
C GLN A 385 -16.14 -16.86 -15.50
N GLY A 386 -17.02 -15.85 -15.49
CA GLY A 386 -17.62 -15.34 -14.27
C GLY A 386 -18.57 -16.36 -13.67
N THR A 387 -18.65 -16.41 -12.34
CA THR A 387 -19.57 -17.29 -11.60
C THR A 387 -20.59 -16.50 -10.80
N SER A 388 -21.72 -17.11 -10.48
CA SER A 388 -22.73 -16.57 -9.56
C SER A 388 -22.48 -16.92 -8.09
N LEU A 389 -21.30 -17.45 -7.75
CA LEU A 389 -20.92 -17.76 -6.37
C LEU A 389 -20.86 -16.48 -5.54
N VAL A 390 -21.50 -16.53 -4.36
CA VAL A 390 -21.59 -15.44 -3.37
C VAL A 390 -22.26 -14.19 -3.91
N ALA A 391 -21.55 -13.43 -4.75
CA ALA A 391 -22.04 -12.29 -5.48
C ALA A 391 -21.43 -12.29 -6.87
N ALA A 392 -22.28 -12.38 -7.89
CA ALA A 392 -21.84 -12.17 -9.26
C ALA A 392 -21.40 -10.70 -9.44
N GLU A 393 -20.22 -10.48 -10.03
CA GLU A 393 -19.70 -9.14 -10.30
C GLU A 393 -18.92 -9.10 -11.63
N ASN A 394 -18.67 -7.89 -12.15
CA ASN A 394 -17.69 -7.67 -13.21
C ASN A 394 -16.27 -7.69 -12.61
N HIS A 395 -15.31 -8.28 -13.33
CA HIS A 395 -13.94 -8.42 -12.85
C HIS A 395 -12.93 -7.93 -13.91
N PRO A 396 -12.19 -6.84 -13.68
CA PRO A 396 -11.11 -6.42 -14.56
C PRO A 396 -9.91 -7.36 -14.44
N MET A 397 -9.75 -8.30 -15.37
CA MET A 397 -8.62 -9.24 -15.39
C MET A 397 -7.42 -8.60 -16.09
N HIS A 398 -6.30 -8.53 -15.39
CA HIS A 398 -5.03 -7.94 -15.85
C HIS A 398 -3.93 -8.99 -15.93
N LEU A 399 -3.13 -8.96 -17.00
CA LEU A 399 -1.96 -9.82 -17.21
C LEU A 399 -0.69 -8.97 -17.35
N HIS A 400 0.26 -9.20 -16.45
CA HIS A 400 1.60 -8.62 -16.55
C HIS A 400 2.40 -9.25 -17.70
N GLY A 401 3.40 -8.52 -18.20
CA GLY A 401 4.35 -9.01 -19.21
C GLY A 401 3.79 -9.16 -20.63
N TYR A 402 2.48 -9.02 -20.81
CA TYR A 402 1.80 -9.23 -22.08
C TYR A 402 0.70 -8.19 -22.31
N SER A 403 0.45 -7.91 -23.58
CA SER A 403 -0.86 -7.50 -24.05
C SER A 403 -1.49 -8.69 -24.78
N PHE A 404 -2.81 -8.74 -24.80
CA PHE A 404 -3.59 -9.84 -25.36
C PHE A 404 -4.72 -9.32 -26.25
N TYR A 405 -5.11 -10.13 -27.22
CA TYR A 405 -6.26 -9.86 -28.08
C TYR A 405 -7.54 -10.38 -27.43
N VAL A 406 -8.52 -9.51 -27.23
CA VAL A 406 -9.86 -9.95 -26.77
C VAL A 406 -10.66 -10.44 -27.98
N VAL A 407 -10.70 -11.76 -28.18
CA VAL A 407 -11.26 -12.38 -29.38
C VAL A 407 -12.76 -12.59 -29.29
N GLY A 408 -13.33 -12.67 -28.08
CA GLY A 408 -14.77 -12.84 -27.89
C GLY A 408 -15.21 -12.55 -26.46
N GLN A 409 -16.49 -12.23 -26.30
CA GLN A 409 -17.13 -12.05 -24.99
C GLN A 409 -18.64 -12.29 -25.10
N GLY A 410 -19.23 -12.85 -24.05
CA GLY A 410 -20.63 -13.24 -24.02
C GLY A 410 -21.20 -13.25 -22.60
N LEU A 411 -22.51 -13.48 -22.52
CA LEU A 411 -23.23 -13.71 -21.26
C LEU A 411 -23.53 -15.21 -21.14
N GLY A 412 -23.74 -15.67 -19.91
CA GLY A 412 -23.92 -17.08 -19.58
C GLY A 412 -22.62 -17.87 -19.49
N ASN A 413 -22.72 -19.18 -19.58
CA ASN A 413 -21.57 -20.07 -19.60
C ASN A 413 -20.97 -20.13 -21.00
N TYR A 414 -19.65 -20.06 -21.08
CA TYR A 414 -18.91 -20.28 -22.32
C TYR A 414 -19.15 -21.68 -22.89
N ASN A 415 -19.43 -21.74 -24.18
CA ASN A 415 -19.56 -22.96 -24.95
C ASN A 415 -18.42 -23.05 -25.97
N ASN A 416 -17.53 -24.03 -25.76
CA ASN A 416 -16.33 -24.26 -26.57
C ASN A 416 -16.62 -24.71 -28.02
N GLU A 417 -17.87 -25.06 -28.37
CA GLU A 417 -18.27 -25.46 -29.72
C GLU A 417 -18.95 -24.32 -30.51
N THR A 418 -19.72 -23.46 -29.84
CA THR A 418 -20.51 -22.41 -30.50
C THR A 418 -19.84 -21.06 -30.46
N ASP A 419 -19.29 -20.65 -29.31
CA ASP A 419 -18.79 -19.30 -29.12
C ASP A 419 -17.55 -18.97 -29.97
N PRO A 420 -16.57 -19.89 -30.13
CA PRO A 420 -15.42 -19.66 -31.02
C PRO A 420 -15.77 -19.31 -32.46
N LYS A 421 -16.95 -19.71 -32.95
CA LYS A 421 -17.41 -19.39 -34.31
C LYS A 421 -17.70 -17.90 -34.51
N THR A 422 -17.89 -17.16 -33.42
CA THR A 422 -18.18 -15.72 -33.41
C THR A 422 -16.97 -14.86 -33.05
N PHE A 423 -15.81 -15.49 -32.81
CA PHE A 423 -14.60 -14.77 -32.43
C PHE A 423 -14.15 -13.79 -33.51
N ASN A 424 -13.79 -12.58 -33.09
CA ASN A 424 -13.08 -11.64 -33.93
C ASN A 424 -11.60 -12.04 -33.99
N LEU A 425 -11.22 -12.77 -35.04
CA LEU A 425 -9.83 -13.14 -35.32
C LEU A 425 -9.14 -12.22 -36.34
N LYS A 426 -9.81 -11.12 -36.73
CA LYS A 426 -9.33 -10.18 -37.74
C LYS A 426 -8.71 -8.92 -37.12
N ASP A 427 -9.46 -8.25 -36.25
CA ASP A 427 -9.03 -7.02 -35.58
C ASP A 427 -9.55 -6.88 -34.13
N PRO A 428 -9.46 -7.94 -33.30
CA PRO A 428 -9.79 -7.85 -31.88
C PRO A 428 -8.95 -6.76 -31.20
N PRO A 429 -9.48 -6.03 -30.21
CA PRO A 429 -8.70 -5.03 -29.48
C PRO A 429 -7.53 -5.70 -28.74
N HIS A 430 -6.40 -5.03 -28.72
CA HIS A 430 -5.15 -5.47 -28.09
C HIS A 430 -4.96 -4.71 -26.78
N LEU A 431 -5.20 -5.39 -25.66
CA LEU A 431 -5.36 -4.78 -24.33
C LEU A 431 -4.43 -5.44 -23.31
N ASN A 432 -4.28 -4.84 -22.14
CA ASN A 432 -3.62 -5.49 -21.00
C ASN A 432 -4.59 -5.79 -19.84
N THR A 433 -5.74 -5.12 -19.82
CA THR A 433 -6.82 -5.36 -18.84
C THR A 433 -8.16 -5.49 -19.56
N VAL A 434 -8.96 -6.49 -19.17
CA VAL A 434 -10.31 -6.69 -19.73
C VAL A 434 -11.34 -6.93 -18.63
N GLY A 435 -12.48 -6.24 -18.70
CA GLY A 435 -13.62 -6.50 -17.82
C GLY A 435 -14.32 -7.80 -18.21
N LEU A 436 -14.33 -8.78 -17.30
CA LEU A 436 -15.14 -9.99 -17.36
C LEU A 436 -16.56 -9.68 -16.90
N PRO A 437 -17.55 -9.58 -17.79
CA PRO A 437 -18.88 -9.10 -17.42
C PRO A 437 -19.57 -10.00 -16.41
N LEU A 438 -20.44 -9.38 -15.63
CA LEU A 438 -21.39 -10.04 -14.74
C LEU A 438 -22.07 -11.23 -15.43
N ASN A 439 -21.99 -12.42 -14.82
CA ASN A 439 -22.60 -13.64 -15.35
C ASN A 439 -22.25 -13.91 -16.82
N GLY A 440 -20.99 -13.71 -17.20
CA GLY A 440 -20.54 -13.90 -18.57
C GLY A 440 -19.13 -14.46 -18.68
N TRP A 441 -18.58 -14.36 -19.89
CA TRP A 441 -17.27 -14.87 -20.23
C TRP A 441 -16.54 -13.94 -21.19
N VAL A 442 -15.19 -13.99 -21.14
CA VAL A 442 -14.30 -13.28 -22.07
C VAL A 442 -13.20 -14.23 -22.51
N ALA A 443 -12.96 -14.31 -23.82
CA ALA A 443 -11.88 -15.07 -24.40
C ALA A 443 -10.76 -14.14 -24.89
N ILE A 444 -9.54 -14.40 -24.43
CA ILE A 444 -8.33 -13.67 -24.83
C ILE A 444 -7.33 -14.61 -25.51
N ARG A 445 -6.51 -14.07 -26.42
CA ARG A 445 -5.38 -14.76 -27.02
C ARG A 445 -4.12 -13.93 -27.00
N PHE A 446 -3.00 -14.55 -26.65
CA PHE A 446 -1.68 -13.95 -26.75
C PHE A 446 -0.66 -15.01 -27.10
N LYS A 447 0.55 -14.56 -27.40
CA LYS A 447 1.68 -15.43 -27.69
C LYS A 447 2.64 -15.39 -26.50
N ALA A 448 3.00 -16.55 -25.94
CA ALA A 448 3.91 -16.64 -24.81
C ALA A 448 5.37 -16.46 -25.25
N ASP A 449 5.73 -15.29 -25.78
CA ASP A 449 7.06 -15.00 -26.32
C ASP A 449 7.94 -14.16 -25.38
N ASN A 450 7.47 -13.88 -24.17
CA ASN A 450 8.19 -13.10 -23.16
C ASN A 450 8.63 -13.99 -21.97
N PRO A 451 9.86 -14.53 -21.98
CA PRO A 451 10.33 -15.41 -20.91
C PRO A 451 10.44 -14.67 -19.59
N GLY A 452 9.83 -15.21 -18.54
CA GLY A 452 9.74 -14.56 -17.24
C GLY A 452 8.63 -15.11 -16.36
N VAL A 453 8.42 -14.44 -15.22
CA VAL A 453 7.37 -14.73 -14.24
C VAL A 453 6.40 -13.55 -14.26
N TRP A 454 5.13 -13.82 -14.55
CA TRP A 454 4.14 -12.79 -14.87
C TRP A 454 2.88 -12.99 -14.06
N PHE A 455 2.47 -11.95 -13.35
CA PHE A 455 1.28 -11.97 -12.52
C PHE A 455 0.00 -11.83 -13.35
N MET A 456 -1.04 -12.57 -12.98
CA MET A 456 -2.39 -12.45 -13.54
C MET A 456 -3.36 -12.28 -12.37
N HIS A 457 -4.13 -11.20 -12.36
CA HIS A 457 -5.02 -10.94 -11.23
C HIS A 457 -6.22 -10.08 -11.62
N CYS A 458 -7.24 -10.09 -10.76
CA CYS A 458 -8.29 -9.07 -10.81
C CYS A 458 -7.73 -7.73 -10.31
N HIS A 459 -8.07 -6.65 -11.01
CA HIS A 459 -7.60 -5.30 -10.72
C HIS A 459 -8.53 -4.54 -9.74
N LEU A 460 -9.44 -5.25 -9.08
CA LEU A 460 -10.11 -4.78 -7.88
C LEU A 460 -9.25 -5.19 -6.68
N GLU A 461 -8.74 -4.23 -5.90
CA GLU A 461 -7.75 -4.52 -4.86
C GLU A 461 -8.26 -5.50 -3.80
N ARG A 462 -9.54 -5.39 -3.42
CA ARG A 462 -10.14 -6.36 -2.50
C ARG A 462 -10.08 -7.78 -3.04
N HIS A 463 -10.33 -8.00 -4.33
CA HIS A 463 -10.30 -9.33 -4.94
C HIS A 463 -8.87 -9.86 -5.08
N SER A 464 -7.92 -9.00 -5.45
CA SER A 464 -6.50 -9.36 -5.47
C SER A 464 -6.03 -9.79 -4.08
N SER A 465 -6.38 -9.02 -3.05
CA SER A 465 -6.06 -9.31 -1.64
C SER A 465 -6.73 -10.59 -1.12
N TRP A 466 -7.91 -10.92 -1.63
CA TRP A 466 -8.64 -12.14 -1.31
C TRP A 466 -8.17 -13.38 -2.09
N GLY A 467 -7.20 -13.23 -3.01
CA GLY A 467 -6.55 -14.34 -3.72
C GLY A 467 -7.06 -14.58 -5.14
N MET A 468 -7.73 -13.62 -5.79
CA MET A 468 -8.17 -13.71 -7.20
C MET A 468 -7.02 -13.53 -8.19
N SER A 469 -6.00 -14.38 -8.05
CA SER A 469 -4.72 -14.22 -8.71
C SER A 469 -4.09 -15.57 -9.09
N THR A 470 -3.15 -15.55 -10.02
CA THR A 470 -2.24 -16.65 -10.32
C THR A 470 -0.98 -16.10 -11.00
N VAL A 471 -0.02 -16.96 -11.32
CA VAL A 471 1.25 -16.58 -11.92
C VAL A 471 1.55 -17.48 -13.11
N PHE A 472 1.90 -16.87 -14.24
CA PHE A 472 2.40 -17.57 -15.42
C PHE A 472 3.92 -17.51 -15.49
N ILE A 473 4.57 -18.66 -15.61
CA ILE A 473 6.01 -18.79 -15.84
C ILE A 473 6.23 -19.16 -17.30
N THR A 474 6.69 -18.20 -18.10
CA THR A 474 7.04 -18.46 -19.51
C THR A 474 8.47 -18.95 -19.61
N LYS A 475 8.66 -20.16 -20.15
CA LYS A 475 9.98 -20.78 -20.26
C LYS A 475 10.89 -20.05 -21.25
N ASN A 476 12.19 -20.29 -21.14
CA ASN A 476 13.17 -19.82 -22.12
C ASN A 476 13.04 -20.59 -23.46
N GLY A 477 13.33 -19.91 -24.56
CA GLY A 477 13.44 -20.55 -25.88
C GLY A 477 14.72 -21.40 -26.02
N LYS A 478 14.69 -22.39 -26.93
CA LYS A 478 15.78 -23.38 -27.13
C LYS A 478 17.15 -22.80 -27.54
N ASN A 479 17.21 -21.56 -28.04
CA ASN A 479 18.47 -20.89 -28.43
C ASN A 479 18.75 -19.71 -27.47
N VAL A 480 19.79 -19.83 -26.64
CA VAL A 480 20.04 -19.10 -25.37
C VAL A 480 20.42 -17.61 -25.51
N GLY A 481 20.16 -16.97 -26.64
CA GLY A 481 20.43 -15.54 -26.89
C GLY A 481 19.27 -14.62 -26.48
N CYS A 482 18.72 -13.89 -27.46
CA CYS A 482 17.56 -12.98 -27.30
C CYS A 482 16.24 -13.65 -26.87
N ARG A 483 16.26 -14.94 -26.47
CA ARG A 483 15.09 -15.77 -26.13
C ARG A 483 15.15 -16.33 -24.69
N ALA A 484 16.07 -15.82 -23.89
CA ALA A 484 16.21 -16.16 -22.48
C ALA A 484 15.92 -14.94 -21.60
N LEU A 485 15.35 -15.21 -20.43
CA LEU A 485 15.25 -14.30 -19.29
C LEU A 485 16.61 -13.64 -19.00
N PHE A 486 16.62 -12.33 -18.70
CA PHE A 486 17.86 -11.68 -18.27
C PHE A 486 18.38 -12.26 -16.95
N PRO A 487 19.71 -12.38 -16.78
CA PRO A 487 20.26 -12.80 -15.50
C PRO A 487 19.85 -11.82 -14.41
N SER A 488 19.78 -12.31 -13.17
CA SER A 488 19.55 -11.45 -12.01
C SER A 488 20.55 -10.30 -12.02
N PRO A 489 20.11 -9.02 -11.97
CA PRO A 489 21.00 -7.88 -11.91
C PRO A 489 22.02 -7.98 -10.77
N SER A 490 23.26 -7.56 -10.99
CA SER A 490 24.33 -7.70 -10.00
C SER A 490 24.07 -6.94 -8.69
N TRP A 491 23.21 -5.92 -8.71
CA TRP A 491 22.77 -5.17 -7.52
C TRP A 491 21.61 -5.83 -6.76
N LEU A 492 20.94 -6.84 -7.33
CA LEU A 492 19.98 -7.70 -6.62
C LEU A 492 20.67 -8.76 -5.75
N SER A 493 22.02 -8.80 -5.73
CA SER A 493 22.82 -9.79 -5.00
C SER A 493 22.86 -9.64 -3.47
N HIS A 494 21.94 -8.87 -2.88
CA HIS A 494 21.72 -8.88 -1.44
C HIS A 494 20.82 -10.02 -0.95
N GLY A 495 20.23 -10.80 -1.86
CA GLY A 495 19.70 -12.13 -1.57
C GLY A 495 20.75 -13.23 -1.79
N LYS A 496 21.71 -13.40 -0.88
CA LYS A 496 22.54 -14.62 -0.92
C LYS A 496 21.69 -15.83 -0.52
N PRO A 497 21.69 -16.93 -1.28
CA PRO A 497 21.15 -18.20 -0.80
C PRO A 497 22.02 -18.68 0.37
N TRP A 498 21.36 -19.06 1.46
CA TRP A 498 22.00 -19.71 2.60
C TRP A 498 22.78 -20.94 2.13
N LYS A 499 24.12 -20.85 2.12
CA LYS A 499 24.96 -22.04 2.18
C LYS A 499 25.04 -22.44 3.65
N LEU A 500 24.45 -23.58 4.00
CA LEU A 500 24.82 -24.30 5.22
C LEU A 500 26.32 -24.60 5.14
N ALA A 501 27.12 -23.79 5.81
CA ALA A 501 28.48 -24.12 6.18
C ALA A 501 28.52 -24.16 7.71
N VAL A 502 28.31 -25.35 8.26
CA VAL A 502 28.70 -25.65 9.63
C VAL A 502 30.19 -25.39 9.75
N ARG A 503 30.58 -24.34 10.48
CA ARG A 503 31.93 -24.20 11.04
C ARG A 503 31.80 -23.65 12.44
N ALA A 504 31.89 -24.55 13.41
CA ALA A 504 32.28 -24.19 14.76
C ALA A 504 33.77 -23.79 14.75
N ALA A 505 34.07 -22.59 15.22
CA ALA A 505 35.42 -22.20 15.62
C ALA A 505 35.30 -21.19 16.78
N ALA A 506 35.82 -21.59 17.94
CA ALA A 506 35.95 -20.69 19.08
C ALA A 506 36.96 -19.59 18.74
N ALA A 507 36.53 -18.32 18.83
CA ALA A 507 37.38 -17.16 18.60
C ALA A 507 37.48 -16.28 19.86
N ALA A 508 38.66 -15.70 20.06
CA ALA A 508 39.03 -14.85 21.19
C ALA A 508 38.14 -13.61 21.34
N GLU A 509 38.08 -13.06 22.55
CA GLU A 509 37.17 -12.01 23.04
C GLU A 509 37.11 -10.76 22.12
N GLY A 510 38.24 -10.31 21.56
CA GLY A 510 38.29 -9.19 20.62
C GLY A 510 37.65 -9.46 19.24
N THR A 511 37.56 -10.72 18.83
CA THR A 511 36.89 -11.13 17.58
C THR A 511 35.37 -11.10 17.75
N LYS A 512 34.86 -11.44 18.95
CA LYS A 512 33.41 -11.53 19.23
C LYS A 512 32.71 -10.16 19.26
N LEU A 513 33.37 -9.10 19.73
CA LEU A 513 32.81 -7.74 19.64
C LEU A 513 32.71 -7.24 18.20
N SER A 514 33.72 -7.56 17.37
CA SER A 514 33.65 -7.26 15.95
C SER A 514 32.53 -8.03 15.25
N THR A 515 32.25 -9.27 15.68
CA THR A 515 31.10 -10.05 15.22
C THR A 515 29.77 -9.42 15.66
N LEU A 516 29.68 -8.92 16.89
CA LEU A 516 28.48 -8.23 17.39
C LEU A 516 28.21 -6.95 16.59
N GLN A 517 29.25 -6.15 16.32
CA GLN A 517 29.16 -4.94 15.50
C GLN A 517 28.69 -5.27 14.09
N VAL A 518 29.25 -6.30 13.45
CA VAL A 518 28.83 -6.76 12.11
C VAL A 518 27.38 -7.24 12.10
N ALA A 519 26.93 -7.95 13.15
CA ALA A 519 25.55 -8.40 13.27
C ALA A 519 24.56 -7.23 13.42
N ILE A 520 24.93 -6.20 14.19
CA ILE A 520 24.14 -4.97 14.35
C ILE A 520 24.08 -4.18 13.03
N GLU A 521 25.21 -4.04 12.33
CA GLU A 521 25.27 -3.37 11.02
C GLU A 521 24.45 -4.10 9.95
N ALA A 522 24.45 -5.44 10.00
CA ALA A 522 23.62 -6.29 9.16
C ALA A 522 22.13 -6.26 9.54
N LYS A 523 21.77 -5.65 10.68
CA LYS A 523 20.43 -5.63 11.27
C LYS A 523 19.83 -7.03 11.46
N ASP A 524 20.67 -7.99 11.86
CA ASP A 524 20.30 -9.39 12.07
C ASP A 524 20.05 -9.66 13.56
N SER A 525 18.77 -9.71 13.98
CA SER A 525 18.40 -9.86 15.39
C SER A 525 18.81 -11.21 15.99
N ASP A 526 18.74 -12.29 15.20
CA ASP A 526 19.13 -13.64 15.64
C ASP A 526 20.65 -13.72 15.82
N ALA A 527 21.43 -13.17 14.89
CA ALA A 527 22.90 -13.13 15.02
C ALA A 527 23.36 -12.23 16.17
N VAL A 528 22.69 -11.09 16.40
CA VAL A 528 22.97 -10.22 17.56
C VAL A 528 22.71 -10.96 18.87
N LYS A 529 21.56 -11.63 18.97
CA LYS A 529 21.20 -12.43 20.15
C LYS A 529 22.18 -13.58 20.37
N GLU A 530 22.49 -14.36 19.34
CA GLU A 530 23.43 -15.48 19.43
C GLU A 530 24.81 -15.00 19.90
N THR A 531 25.28 -13.88 19.36
CA THR A 531 26.58 -13.30 19.74
C THR A 531 26.56 -12.80 21.19
N LEU A 532 25.48 -12.16 21.64
CA LEU A 532 25.33 -11.72 23.04
C LEU A 532 25.19 -12.90 24.01
N ASP A 533 24.48 -13.97 23.64
CA ASP A 533 24.40 -15.20 24.42
C ASP A 533 25.79 -15.85 24.56
N GLN A 534 26.58 -15.88 23.48
CA GLN A 534 27.96 -16.37 23.50
C GLN A 534 28.90 -15.48 24.32
N LEU A 535 28.70 -14.16 24.31
CA LEU A 535 29.44 -13.20 25.11
C LEU A 535 29.08 -13.30 26.60
N SER A 536 27.82 -13.59 26.91
CA SER A 536 27.35 -13.84 28.27
C SER A 536 27.94 -15.12 28.85
N GLN A 537 27.99 -16.20 28.06
CA GLN A 537 28.62 -17.48 28.46
C GLN A 537 30.11 -17.36 28.80
N VAL A 538 30.84 -16.46 28.15
CA VAL A 538 32.26 -16.19 28.47
C VAL A 538 32.45 -15.11 29.53
N GLY A 539 31.36 -14.61 30.11
CA GLY A 539 31.39 -13.65 31.23
C GLY A 539 31.63 -12.20 30.84
N TRP A 540 31.54 -11.85 29.55
CA TRP A 540 31.68 -10.48 29.06
C TRP A 540 30.37 -9.69 29.16
N ALA A 541 29.25 -10.26 28.69
CA ALA A 541 27.91 -9.66 28.78
C ALA A 541 27.14 -10.21 30.00
N LYS A 542 27.46 -9.74 31.20
CA LYS A 542 26.91 -10.27 32.46
C LYS A 542 25.48 -9.80 32.73
N LYS A 543 25.11 -8.61 32.24
CA LYS A 543 23.79 -8.01 32.41
C LYS A 543 22.85 -8.39 31.25
N TRP A 544 23.37 -8.92 30.14
CA TRP A 544 22.55 -9.43 29.03
C TRP A 544 21.64 -10.59 29.49
N SER A 545 20.34 -10.45 29.23
CA SER A 545 19.32 -11.47 29.58
C SER A 545 19.40 -11.93 31.06
N SER A 546 19.94 -11.09 31.95
CA SER A 546 20.17 -11.44 33.36
C SER A 546 18.88 -11.43 34.18
N GLN A 547 17.83 -10.78 33.67
CA GLN A 547 16.54 -10.70 34.36
C GLN A 547 15.67 -11.90 34.02
N THR A 548 15.37 -12.71 35.03
CA THR A 548 14.43 -13.84 34.89
C THR A 548 13.00 -13.35 34.71
N TYR A 549 12.20 -14.13 33.98
CA TYR A 549 10.76 -13.88 33.82
C TYR A 549 10.06 -13.80 35.18
N VAL A 550 9.21 -12.78 35.34
CA VAL A 550 8.35 -12.57 36.50
C VAL A 550 6.92 -12.43 35.99
N SER A 551 6.01 -13.27 36.49
CA SER A 551 4.59 -13.18 36.10
C SER A 551 3.93 -11.92 36.65
N ARG A 552 3.03 -11.32 35.87
CA ARG A 552 2.23 -10.18 36.34
C ARG A 552 1.40 -10.50 37.59
N ARG A 553 1.29 -9.51 38.47
CA ARG A 553 0.47 -9.55 39.69
C ARG A 553 -0.37 -8.29 39.84
N THR A 554 -1.41 -8.35 40.66
CA THR A 554 -2.21 -7.18 40.98
C THR A 554 -1.33 -6.10 41.62
N THR A 555 -1.31 -4.92 41.01
CA THR A 555 -0.42 -3.81 41.41
C THR A 555 -1.25 -2.57 41.74
N SER A 556 -1.08 -2.07 42.95
CA SER A 556 -1.79 -0.88 43.45
C SER A 556 -1.03 0.42 43.11
N LEU A 557 -1.76 1.53 43.02
CA LEU A 557 -1.15 2.86 42.83
C LEU A 557 -0.18 3.23 43.97
N ARG A 558 -0.43 2.72 45.19
CA ARG A 558 0.44 2.93 46.35
C ARG A 558 1.81 2.29 46.18
N GLU A 559 1.91 1.18 45.46
CA GLU A 559 3.21 0.54 45.18
C GLU A 559 4.05 1.37 44.21
N LEU A 560 3.42 1.99 43.21
CA LEU A 560 4.09 2.91 42.29
C LEU A 560 4.64 4.15 43.00
N THR A 561 3.85 4.75 43.90
CA THR A 561 4.31 5.89 44.71
C THR A 561 5.40 5.49 45.70
N THR A 562 5.33 4.29 46.28
CA THR A 562 6.37 3.74 47.18
C THR A 562 7.68 3.47 46.43
N LEU A 563 7.62 3.08 45.15
CA LEU A 563 8.81 2.91 44.31
C LEU A 563 9.56 4.24 44.08
N GLY A 564 8.83 5.36 44.16
CA GLY A 564 9.33 6.72 43.94
C GLY A 564 8.76 7.39 42.68
N ILE A 565 7.73 6.81 42.05
CA ILE A 565 7.08 7.41 40.90
C ILE A 565 6.11 8.49 41.37
N LYS A 566 6.34 9.72 40.91
CA LYS A 566 5.55 10.90 41.31
C LYS A 566 4.23 10.94 40.54
N ASN A 567 3.16 11.37 41.21
CA ASN A 567 1.80 11.52 40.64
C ASN A 567 1.32 10.28 39.87
N ALA A 568 1.41 9.10 40.50
CA ALA A 568 1.11 7.82 39.87
C ALA A 568 -0.32 7.71 39.32
N GLU A 569 -1.24 8.52 39.83
CA GLU A 569 -2.63 8.67 39.36
C GLU A 569 -2.76 9.32 37.97
N ASN A 570 -1.72 10.03 37.48
CA ASN A 570 -1.69 10.68 36.17
C ASN A 570 -0.87 9.91 35.12
N LEU A 571 -0.27 8.77 35.51
CA LEU A 571 0.41 7.86 34.58
C LEU A 571 -0.61 7.13 33.71
N ALA A 572 -0.26 6.88 32.46
CA ALA A 572 -1.09 6.12 31.52
C ALA A 572 -2.43 6.78 31.13
N ILE A 573 -2.59 8.09 31.41
CA ILE A 573 -3.72 8.91 30.92
C ILE A 573 -3.20 9.79 29.77
N PRO A 574 -3.66 9.65 28.52
CA PRO A 574 -3.24 10.50 27.41
C PRO A 574 -3.34 11.98 27.80
N SER A 575 -2.21 12.70 27.74
CA SER A 575 -2.17 14.10 28.15
C SER A 575 -2.74 14.97 27.02
N VAL A 576 -4.05 15.24 27.04
CA VAL A 576 -4.68 16.24 26.15
C VAL A 576 -4.30 17.68 26.56
N ARG A 577 -3.57 17.83 27.68
CA ARG A 577 -3.29 19.13 28.30
C ARG A 577 -1.99 19.78 27.82
N ASN A 578 -1.03 19.02 27.29
CA ASN A 578 0.25 19.56 26.82
C ASN A 578 0.17 20.17 25.41
N ASP A 579 -0.60 19.57 24.49
CA ASP A 579 -0.88 20.19 23.19
C ASP A 579 -1.64 21.50 23.37
N VAL A 580 -2.56 21.51 24.34
CA VAL A 580 -3.34 22.68 24.73
C VAL A 580 -2.45 23.72 25.43
N ALA A 581 -1.53 23.33 26.32
CA ALA A 581 -0.60 24.25 26.99
C ALA A 581 0.43 24.84 26.02
N PHE A 582 0.93 24.06 25.05
CA PHE A 582 1.81 24.55 23.99
C PHE A 582 1.08 25.56 23.10
N LEU A 583 -0.13 25.24 22.65
CA LEU A 583 -0.96 26.16 21.88
C LEU A 583 -1.28 27.44 22.66
N PHE A 584 -1.69 27.34 23.93
CA PHE A 584 -1.94 28.52 24.76
C PHE A 584 -0.68 29.34 25.03
N THR A 585 0.48 28.70 25.19
CA THR A 585 1.74 29.42 25.43
C THR A 585 2.21 30.14 24.17
N VAL A 586 2.16 29.50 23.00
CA VAL A 586 2.57 30.13 21.73
C VAL A 586 1.60 31.24 21.34
N VAL A 587 0.29 31.00 21.42
CA VAL A 587 -0.73 32.03 21.12
C VAL A 587 -0.68 33.17 22.14
N GLY A 588 -0.51 32.85 23.43
CA GLY A 588 -0.39 33.85 24.49
C GLY A 588 0.86 34.71 24.39
N THR A 589 2.03 34.10 24.15
CA THR A 589 3.32 34.84 24.08
C THR A 589 3.43 35.69 22.82
N THR A 590 3.06 35.15 21.65
CA THR A 590 3.07 35.93 20.39
C THR A 590 2.00 37.02 20.40
N GLY A 591 0.84 36.78 21.02
CA GLY A 591 -0.18 37.80 21.23
C GLY A 591 0.32 38.94 22.14
N PHE A 592 0.94 38.60 23.28
CA PHE A 592 1.51 39.58 24.20
C PHE A 592 2.63 40.42 23.57
N LEU A 593 3.56 39.76 22.85
CA LEU A 593 4.62 40.45 22.10
C LEU A 593 4.08 41.29 20.95
N GLY A 594 3.01 40.83 20.29
CA GLY A 594 2.30 41.61 19.26
C GLY A 594 1.69 42.89 19.82
N VAL A 595 1.12 42.85 21.02
CA VAL A 595 0.57 44.04 21.70
C VAL A 595 1.66 45.04 22.06
N ILE A 596 2.80 44.57 22.58
CA ILE A 596 3.95 45.43 22.89
C ILE A 596 4.55 46.02 21.60
N ALA A 597 4.72 45.20 20.56
CA ALA A 597 5.24 45.65 19.27
C ALA A 597 4.32 46.67 18.58
N GLY A 598 3.02 46.65 18.88
CA GLY A 598 2.05 47.62 18.39
C GLY A 598 2.27 49.05 18.89
N GLN A 599 3.10 49.22 19.93
CA GLN A 599 3.47 50.54 20.45
C GLN A 599 4.73 51.11 19.78
N LEU A 600 5.34 50.40 18.83
CA LEU A 600 6.49 50.89 18.09
C LEU A 600 6.10 52.06 17.16
N PRO A 601 6.94 53.10 17.03
CA PRO A 601 6.62 54.27 16.22
C PRO A 601 6.68 53.98 14.72
N GLY A 602 5.79 54.63 13.96
CA GLY A 602 5.70 54.52 12.51
C GLY A 602 5.11 53.18 12.04
N ASP A 603 5.36 52.82 10.78
CA ASP A 603 4.77 51.64 10.13
C ASP A 603 5.18 50.30 10.79
N TRP A 604 6.21 50.31 11.63
CA TRP A 604 6.65 49.15 12.41
C TRP A 604 5.62 48.75 13.48
N GLY A 605 4.91 49.70 14.08
CA GLY A 605 3.80 49.43 15.00
C GLY A 605 2.61 48.75 14.33
N PHE A 606 2.49 48.85 13.01
CA PHE A 606 1.50 48.13 12.22
C PHE A 606 2.03 46.78 11.71
N PHE A 607 3.27 46.73 11.20
CA PHE A 607 3.78 45.54 10.51
C PHE A 607 4.21 44.40 11.45
N VAL A 608 4.87 44.72 12.56
CA VAL A 608 5.45 43.70 13.46
C VAL A 608 4.38 42.87 14.20
N PRO A 609 3.25 43.44 14.67
CA PRO A 609 2.18 42.65 15.27
C PRO A 609 1.54 41.65 14.31
N TYR A 610 1.40 41.98 13.02
CA TYR A 610 0.87 41.06 12.01
C TYR A 610 1.84 39.90 11.75
N LEU A 611 3.14 40.18 11.71
CA LEU A 611 4.16 39.14 11.56
C LEU A 611 4.14 38.18 12.76
N LEU A 612 4.09 38.70 13.99
CA LEU A 612 4.02 37.90 15.20
C LEU A 612 2.70 37.10 15.31
N GLY A 613 1.58 37.70 14.94
CA GLY A 613 0.28 37.02 14.89
C GLY A 613 0.22 35.92 13.81
N SER A 614 0.93 36.09 12.70
CA SER A 614 1.01 35.07 11.65
C SER A 614 1.75 33.80 12.11
N ILE A 615 2.69 33.90 13.06
CA ILE A 615 3.37 32.73 13.65
C ILE A 615 2.36 31.85 14.37
N SER A 616 1.41 32.43 15.11
CA SER A 616 0.33 31.68 15.76
C SER A 616 -0.60 30.99 14.76
N LEU A 617 -0.93 31.67 13.67
CA LEU A 617 -1.74 31.08 12.59
C LEU A 617 -0.99 29.97 11.85
N ILE A 618 0.31 30.12 11.64
CA ILE A 618 1.17 29.10 11.04
C ILE A 618 1.30 27.93 12.00
N VAL A 619 1.49 28.12 13.31
CA VAL A 619 1.55 27.00 14.27
C VAL A 619 0.20 26.28 14.38
N LEU A 620 -0.91 27.02 14.36
CA LEU A 620 -2.26 26.44 14.31
C LEU A 620 -2.54 25.71 12.98
N ALA A 621 -2.01 26.19 11.86
CA ALA A 621 -2.16 25.56 10.54
C ALA A 621 -1.18 24.39 10.31
N VAL A 622 0.04 24.47 10.84
CA VAL A 622 1.15 23.50 10.66
C VAL A 622 1.09 22.38 11.68
N GLY A 623 0.34 22.55 12.79
CA GLY A 623 -0.12 21.44 13.63
C GLY A 623 -0.87 20.33 12.85
N SER A 624 -1.07 20.48 11.54
CA SER A 624 -1.69 19.48 10.67
C SER A 624 -0.88 19.08 9.42
N ILE A 625 0.28 19.64 9.05
CA ILE A 625 0.79 19.38 7.67
C ILE A 625 2.30 19.47 7.33
N SER A 626 3.25 19.69 8.27
CA SER A 626 4.68 19.64 7.88
C SER A 626 5.62 19.19 9.00
N PRO A 627 6.16 17.95 8.95
CA PRO A 627 7.11 17.44 9.95
C PRO A 627 8.40 18.27 10.06
N GLY A 628 8.88 18.86 8.95
CA GLY A 628 10.16 19.58 8.91
C GLY A 628 10.15 20.93 9.62
N LEU A 629 9.01 21.65 9.62
CA LEU A 629 8.89 22.94 10.30
C LEU A 629 8.66 22.77 11.81
N LEU A 630 7.95 21.69 12.20
CA LEU A 630 7.82 21.27 13.59
C LEU A 630 9.19 20.86 14.16
N GLN A 631 10.00 20.14 13.37
CA GLN A 631 11.35 19.73 13.77
C GLN A 631 12.33 20.92 13.85
N ALA A 632 12.17 21.95 13.01
CA ALA A 632 12.92 23.20 13.10
C ALA A 632 12.50 24.05 14.32
N ALA A 633 11.19 24.13 14.61
CA ALA A 633 10.66 24.83 15.77
C ALA A 633 11.02 24.13 17.10
N ILE A 634 10.96 22.79 17.15
CA ILE A 634 11.35 22.01 18.33
C ILE A 634 12.88 21.92 18.46
N GLY A 635 13.63 21.88 17.35
CA GLY A 635 15.08 22.03 17.34
C GLY A 635 15.52 23.35 17.97
N GLY A 636 14.84 24.46 17.61
CA GLY A 636 14.98 25.76 18.27
C GLY A 636 14.56 25.76 19.74
N PHE A 637 13.46 25.06 20.09
CA PHE A 637 12.96 24.95 21.47
C PHE A 637 13.91 24.14 22.38
N SER A 638 14.57 23.10 21.84
CA SER A 638 15.52 22.26 22.58
C SER A 638 16.82 22.98 22.95
N ALA A 639 17.17 24.05 22.22
CA ALA A 639 18.29 24.93 22.56
C ALA A 639 17.97 25.87 23.76
N PHE A 640 16.69 26.11 24.04
CA PHE A 640 16.23 26.97 25.15
C PHE A 640 15.88 26.20 26.43
N PHE A 641 15.62 24.88 26.35
CA PHE A 641 15.26 24.04 27.49
C PHE A 641 16.14 22.77 27.55
N PRO A 642 17.36 22.86 28.11
CA PRO A 642 18.30 21.73 28.19
C PRO A 642 17.72 20.49 28.91
N ASP A 643 16.79 20.71 29.86
CA ASP A 643 16.07 19.64 30.58
C ASP A 643 15.26 18.71 29.65
N TYR A 644 14.87 19.19 28.46
CA TYR A 644 14.08 18.41 27.50
C TYR A 644 14.91 17.36 26.75
N GLN A 645 16.16 17.67 26.42
CA GLN A 645 17.08 16.71 25.80
C GLN A 645 17.49 15.61 26.79
N GLU A 646 17.79 15.98 28.04
CA GLU A 646 18.08 15.01 29.11
C GLU A 646 16.91 14.04 29.29
N ARG A 647 15.68 14.55 29.18
CA ARG A 647 14.46 13.74 29.29
C ARG A 647 14.32 12.72 28.16
N ILE A 648 14.54 13.11 26.90
CA ILE A 648 14.49 12.19 25.75
C ILE A 648 15.55 11.10 25.91
N VAL A 649 16.78 11.49 26.23
CA VAL A 649 17.88 10.54 26.45
C VAL A 649 17.55 9.58 27.59
N ARG A 650 16.97 10.07 28.70
CA ARG A 650 16.54 9.25 29.83
C ARG A 650 15.46 8.23 29.44
N HIS A 651 14.49 8.67 28.64
CA HIS A 651 13.38 7.86 28.16
C HIS A 651 13.88 6.74 27.24
N GLU A 652 14.65 7.06 26.21
CA GLU A 652 15.17 6.08 25.24
C GLU A 652 16.21 5.14 25.85
N ALA A 653 17.07 5.64 26.75
CA ALA A 653 17.99 4.81 27.51
C ALA A 653 17.26 3.78 28.38
N ALA A 654 16.05 4.09 28.85
CA ALA A 654 15.27 3.15 29.64
C ALA A 654 14.75 1.98 28.80
N HIS A 655 14.23 2.24 27.59
CA HIS A 655 13.86 1.19 26.65
C HIS A 655 15.04 0.30 26.29
N PHE A 656 16.19 0.91 26.01
CA PHE A 656 17.41 0.20 25.67
C PHE A 656 17.86 -0.72 26.83
N LEU A 657 18.01 -0.18 28.04
CA LEU A 657 18.49 -0.95 29.18
C LEU A 657 17.53 -2.08 29.57
N VAL A 658 16.23 -1.81 29.65
CA VAL A 658 15.23 -2.82 30.03
C VAL A 658 15.15 -3.93 28.98
N SER A 659 15.27 -3.60 27.70
CA SER A 659 15.33 -4.59 26.62
C SER A 659 16.57 -5.48 26.73
N TYR A 660 17.72 -4.88 27.00
CA TYR A 660 18.99 -5.60 27.19
C TYR A 660 18.94 -6.58 28.37
N LEU A 661 18.45 -6.12 29.53
CA LEU A 661 18.30 -6.95 30.73
C LEU A 661 17.34 -8.11 30.53
N LEU A 662 16.27 -7.90 29.75
CA LEU A 662 15.29 -8.92 29.42
C LEU A 662 15.72 -9.80 28.25
N GLY A 663 16.85 -9.55 27.59
CA GLY A 663 17.39 -10.37 26.49
C GLY A 663 16.72 -10.14 25.13
N LEU A 664 16.23 -8.93 24.85
CA LEU A 664 15.77 -8.55 23.51
C LEU A 664 16.90 -7.82 22.75
N PRO A 665 17.23 -8.28 21.54
CA PRO A 665 18.33 -7.68 20.76
C PRO A 665 17.95 -6.28 20.28
N ILE A 666 18.93 -5.36 20.33
CA ILE A 666 18.75 -3.96 19.97
C ILE A 666 19.55 -3.69 18.70
N LEU A 667 18.87 -3.25 17.65
CA LEU A 667 19.49 -3.04 16.32
C LEU A 667 19.87 -1.57 16.05
N GLY A 668 19.43 -0.66 16.90
CA GLY A 668 19.67 0.78 16.76
C GLY A 668 18.84 1.60 17.73
N TYR A 669 19.17 2.88 17.88
CA TYR A 669 18.37 3.84 18.63
C TYR A 669 18.43 5.22 17.96
N SER A 670 17.47 6.07 18.28
CA SER A 670 17.37 7.45 17.79
C SER A 670 17.06 8.39 18.96
N LEU A 671 17.70 9.56 18.97
CA LEU A 671 17.39 10.66 19.88
C LEU A 671 16.78 11.86 19.13
N ASP A 672 16.49 11.69 17.83
CA ASP A 672 15.90 12.73 16.99
C ASP A 672 14.49 13.08 17.49
N ILE A 673 14.25 14.37 17.72
CA ILE A 673 12.96 14.88 18.17
C ILE A 673 11.88 14.59 17.13
N GLY A 674 10.82 13.88 17.52
CA GLY A 674 9.73 13.45 16.61
C GLY A 674 9.99 12.15 15.85
N LYS A 675 11.14 11.49 16.10
CA LYS A 675 11.44 10.11 15.71
C LYS A 675 11.86 9.33 16.95
N GLU A 676 10.89 9.02 17.79
CA GLU A 676 11.13 8.08 18.90
C GLU A 676 11.33 6.67 18.34
N HIS A 677 11.99 5.83 19.17
CA HIS A 677 12.20 4.38 19.10
C HIS A 677 13.68 3.96 19.03
N VAL A 678 14.15 3.36 20.14
CA VAL A 678 15.00 2.17 20.09
C VAL A 678 14.36 1.18 19.10
N ASN A 679 15.10 0.73 18.08
CA ASN A 679 14.60 -0.21 17.08
C ASN A 679 14.56 -1.61 17.69
N LEU A 680 13.46 -1.92 18.38
CA LEU A 680 13.19 -3.15 19.13
C LEU A 680 12.66 -4.29 18.25
N ILE A 681 12.61 -4.10 16.93
CA ILE A 681 11.92 -5.01 16.01
C ILE A 681 12.84 -6.19 15.66
N ASP A 682 12.77 -7.22 16.48
CA ASP A 682 13.28 -8.57 16.19
C ASP A 682 12.40 -9.22 15.09
N GLU A 683 13.00 -9.94 14.13
CA GLU A 683 12.27 -10.74 13.12
C GLU A 683 11.33 -11.77 13.78
N ARG A 684 11.66 -12.22 15.00
CA ARG A 684 10.78 -13.06 15.83
C ARG A 684 9.61 -12.26 16.42
N LEU A 685 9.82 -11.01 16.82
CA LEU A 685 8.74 -10.12 17.25
C LEU A 685 7.79 -9.81 16.10
N GLN A 686 8.33 -9.57 14.90
CA GLN A 686 7.52 -9.47 13.69
C GLN A 686 6.75 -10.77 13.45
N LYS A 687 7.40 -11.95 13.46
CA LYS A 687 6.71 -13.24 13.28
C LYS A 687 5.58 -13.46 14.31
N VAL A 688 5.77 -13.08 15.57
CA VAL A 688 4.73 -13.22 16.63
C VAL A 688 3.64 -12.16 16.50
N ILE A 689 3.99 -10.93 16.08
CA ILE A 689 3.05 -9.86 15.74
C ILE A 689 2.21 -10.23 14.50
N TYR A 690 2.80 -10.92 13.52
CA TYR A 690 2.16 -11.37 12.28
C TYR A 690 1.42 -12.72 12.44
N SER A 691 1.81 -13.60 13.38
CA SER A 691 1.14 -14.88 13.64
C SER A 691 -0.12 -14.76 14.51
N GLY A 692 -0.42 -13.55 15.02
CA GLY A 692 -1.69 -13.19 15.65
C GLY A 692 -1.96 -13.79 17.03
N GLN A 693 -0.94 -14.28 17.74
CA GLN A 693 -1.11 -14.92 19.06
C GLN A 693 0.09 -14.64 19.98
N LEU A 694 0.05 -13.55 20.74
CA LEU A 694 1.01 -13.33 21.84
C LEU A 694 0.61 -14.19 23.04
N ASP A 695 1.54 -15.01 23.54
CA ASP A 695 1.34 -15.71 24.80
C ASP A 695 1.44 -14.75 26.00
N GLU A 696 0.98 -15.18 27.18
CA GLU A 696 0.95 -14.33 28.37
C GLU A 696 2.36 -13.86 28.80
N LYS A 697 3.39 -14.69 28.61
CA LYS A 697 4.76 -14.38 29.02
C LYS A 697 5.40 -13.35 28.11
N GLU A 698 5.15 -13.47 26.80
CA GLU A 698 5.61 -12.57 25.76
C GLU A 698 4.93 -11.21 25.89
N LEU A 699 3.62 -11.19 26.13
CA LEU A 699 2.89 -9.95 26.41
C LEU A 699 3.44 -9.24 27.64
N ASP A 700 3.65 -9.96 28.74
CA ASP A 700 4.17 -9.37 29.98
C ASP A 700 5.58 -8.79 29.77
N ARG A 701 6.46 -9.53 29.08
CA ARG A 701 7.82 -9.06 28.75
C ARG A 701 7.80 -7.80 27.88
N LEU A 702 6.97 -7.78 26.83
CA LEU A 702 6.85 -6.62 25.94
C LEU A 702 6.22 -5.43 26.63
N ALA A 703 5.22 -5.65 27.48
CA ALA A 703 4.60 -4.57 28.23
C ALA A 703 5.60 -3.85 29.14
N VAL A 704 6.50 -4.59 29.80
CA VAL A 704 7.56 -4.02 30.66
C VAL A 704 8.52 -3.16 29.85
N ILE A 705 8.91 -3.61 28.65
CA ILE A 705 9.83 -2.88 27.76
C ILE A 705 9.17 -1.60 27.25
N THR A 706 7.92 -1.69 26.80
CA THR A 706 7.17 -0.52 26.32
C THR A 706 6.92 0.50 27.43
N MET A 707 6.79 0.07 28.69
CA MET A 707 6.57 0.98 29.81
C MET A 707 7.86 1.52 30.44
N ALA A 708 9.04 1.16 29.91
CA ALA A 708 10.31 1.57 30.48
C ALA A 708 10.58 3.08 30.38
N GLY A 709 10.30 3.70 29.23
CA GLY A 709 10.43 5.15 29.02
C GLY A 709 9.55 5.93 30.00
N LEU A 710 8.27 5.56 30.07
CA LEU A 710 7.31 6.07 31.06
C LEU A 710 7.84 5.97 32.51
N ALA A 711 8.31 4.79 32.90
CA ALA A 711 8.77 4.54 34.27
C ALA A 711 10.00 5.40 34.62
N ALA A 712 10.95 5.55 33.68
CA ALA A 712 12.14 6.37 33.86
C ALA A 712 11.83 7.85 34.04
N GLU A 713 10.87 8.37 33.27
CA GLU A 713 10.39 9.73 33.43
C GLU A 713 9.68 9.93 34.78
N GLY A 714 8.78 9.01 35.14
CA GLY A 714 8.00 9.08 36.37
C GLY A 714 8.84 8.99 37.66
N LEU A 715 10.00 8.33 37.61
CA LEU A 715 10.96 8.27 38.72
C LEU A 715 11.71 9.59 38.97
N LYS A 716 11.79 10.47 37.97
CA LYS A 716 12.58 11.72 38.05
C LYS A 716 11.69 12.96 38.09
N TYR A 717 10.73 13.05 37.19
CA TYR A 717 9.94 14.24 36.93
C TYR A 717 8.56 14.15 37.56
N ASP A 718 7.98 15.30 37.92
CA ASP A 718 6.64 15.36 38.53
C ASP A 718 5.52 15.04 37.52
N LYS A 719 5.80 15.14 36.21
CA LYS A 719 4.86 14.85 35.13
C LYS A 719 5.57 14.10 34.01
N VAL A 720 4.92 13.08 33.47
CA VAL A 720 5.37 12.33 32.27
C VAL A 720 4.80 12.99 31.01
N VAL A 721 5.60 13.11 29.93
CA VAL A 721 5.23 13.85 28.70
C VAL A 721 5.35 12.98 27.46
N GLY A 722 6.29 12.02 27.42
CA GLY A 722 6.50 11.10 26.28
C GLY A 722 5.57 9.88 26.23
N GLN A 723 4.51 9.82 27.04
CA GLN A 723 3.78 8.56 27.27
C GLN A 723 2.87 8.07 26.13
N SER A 724 2.53 8.92 25.17
CA SER A 724 1.48 8.60 24.18
C SER A 724 1.90 7.49 23.22
N ALA A 725 3.15 7.51 22.73
CA ALA A 725 3.68 6.51 21.79
C ALA A 725 3.84 5.13 22.47
N ASP A 726 4.32 5.13 23.71
CA ASP A 726 4.43 3.94 24.56
C ASP A 726 3.08 3.28 24.82
N LEU A 727 2.08 4.06 25.25
CA LEU A 727 0.74 3.55 25.54
C LEU A 727 0.06 3.01 24.28
N PHE A 728 0.26 3.67 23.13
CA PHE A 728 -0.26 3.20 21.86
C PHE A 728 0.37 1.86 21.45
N THR A 729 1.69 1.73 21.61
CA THR A 729 2.43 0.48 21.34
C THR A 729 1.98 -0.65 22.27
N LEU A 730 1.79 -0.36 23.56
CA LEU A 730 1.27 -1.32 24.53
C LEU A 730 -0.15 -1.77 24.17
N GLN A 731 -1.02 -0.85 23.76
CA GLN A 731 -2.38 -1.18 23.33
C GLN A 731 -2.36 -2.11 22.10
N ARG A 732 -1.41 -1.91 21.18
CA ARG A 732 -1.21 -2.78 20.01
C ARG A 732 -0.83 -4.20 20.42
N PHE A 733 0.00 -4.38 21.46
CA PHE A 733 0.34 -5.70 21.99
C PHE A 733 -0.84 -6.35 22.73
N ILE A 734 -1.55 -5.59 23.56
CA ILE A 734 -2.74 -6.05 24.29
C ILE A 734 -3.82 -6.58 23.32
N ASN A 735 -4.07 -5.86 22.23
CA ASN A 735 -5.09 -6.22 21.23
C ASN A 735 -4.79 -7.57 20.54
N ARG A 736 -3.53 -8.03 20.57
CA ARG A 736 -3.04 -9.27 19.95
C ARG A 736 -2.81 -10.42 20.93
N SER A 737 -3.18 -10.23 22.20
CA SER A 737 -3.05 -11.25 23.25
C SER A 737 -4.26 -12.19 23.34
N LYS A 738 -4.02 -13.45 23.71
CA LYS A 738 -5.08 -14.43 24.05
C LYS A 738 -4.82 -15.08 25.42
N PRO A 739 -5.83 -15.15 26.32
CA PRO A 739 -7.19 -14.61 26.19
C PRO A 739 -7.20 -13.07 26.22
N LYS A 740 -8.25 -12.44 25.64
CA LYS A 740 -8.40 -10.98 25.67
C LYS A 740 -8.51 -10.49 27.12
N LEU A 741 -7.71 -9.47 27.44
CA LEU A 741 -7.72 -8.84 28.76
C LEU A 741 -8.93 -7.91 28.92
N SER A 742 -9.63 -8.01 30.04
CA SER A 742 -10.64 -7.03 30.46
C SER A 742 -9.99 -5.67 30.69
N LYS A 743 -10.79 -4.59 30.72
CA LYS A 743 -10.27 -3.23 30.98
C LYS A 743 -9.48 -3.15 32.30
N ASP A 744 -9.96 -3.84 33.34
CA ASP A 744 -9.27 -3.90 34.63
C ASP A 744 -7.94 -4.68 34.55
N GLN A 745 -7.90 -5.75 33.76
CA GLN A 745 -6.68 -6.52 33.51
C GLN A 745 -5.66 -5.73 32.69
N GLN A 746 -6.11 -4.93 31.72
CA GLN A 746 -5.25 -4.04 30.94
C GLN A 746 -4.64 -2.96 31.83
N LEU A 747 -5.46 -2.29 32.65
CA LEU A 747 -4.98 -1.29 33.62
C LEU A 747 -4.00 -1.91 34.63
N ASN A 748 -4.26 -3.14 35.08
CA ASN A 748 -3.35 -3.84 35.97
C ASN A 748 -2.04 -4.21 35.27
N LEU A 749 -2.08 -4.66 34.02
CA LEU A 749 -0.89 -4.97 33.21
C LEU A 749 -0.01 -3.72 33.05
N THR A 750 -0.61 -2.57 32.70
CA THR A 750 0.12 -1.31 32.57
C THR A 750 0.78 -0.92 33.89
N ARG A 751 0.05 -0.96 35.02
CA ARG A 751 0.61 -0.63 36.34
C ARG A 751 1.73 -1.56 36.76
N TRP A 752 1.53 -2.87 36.56
CA TRP A 752 2.54 -3.86 36.87
C TRP A 752 3.79 -3.67 36.02
N ALA A 753 3.63 -3.45 34.71
CA ALA A 753 4.74 -3.23 33.79
C ALA A 753 5.56 -1.98 34.15
N VAL A 754 4.89 -0.87 34.49
CA VAL A 754 5.55 0.36 34.97
C VAL A 754 6.28 0.13 36.28
N LEU A 755 5.66 -0.57 37.25
CA LEU A 755 6.30 -0.89 38.53
C LEU A 755 7.56 -1.74 38.31
N PHE A 756 7.46 -2.76 37.46
CA PHE A 756 8.54 -3.69 37.23
C PHE A 756 9.69 -3.02 36.44
N ALA A 757 9.37 -2.29 35.37
CA ALA A 757 10.37 -1.51 34.63
C ALA A 757 11.05 -0.48 35.53
N GLY A 758 10.29 0.26 36.36
CA GLY A 758 10.85 1.21 37.31
C GLY A 758 11.74 0.56 38.36
N SER A 759 11.41 -0.65 38.83
CA SER A 759 12.25 -1.43 39.74
C SER A 759 13.56 -1.84 39.07
N LEU A 760 13.51 -2.31 37.81
CA LEU A 760 14.71 -2.66 37.04
C LEU A 760 15.63 -1.46 36.85
N LEU A 761 15.06 -0.29 36.51
CA LEU A 761 15.81 0.96 36.35
C LEU A 761 16.45 1.42 37.67
N LYS A 762 15.74 1.29 38.80
CA LYS A 762 16.25 1.66 40.12
C LYS A 762 17.38 0.73 40.58
N ASN A 763 17.25 -0.57 40.32
CA ASN A 763 18.26 -1.57 40.67
C ASN A 763 19.50 -1.51 39.75
N ASN A 764 19.36 -0.93 38.55
CA ASN A 764 20.44 -0.75 37.58
C ASN A 764 20.69 0.74 37.30
N LYS A 765 20.57 1.58 38.34
CA LYS A 765 20.64 3.04 38.20
C LYS A 765 21.96 3.49 37.56
N ASP A 766 23.09 2.93 38.01
CA ASP A 766 24.41 3.29 37.50
C ASP A 766 24.57 2.89 36.02
N ALA A 767 23.96 1.77 35.61
CA ALA A 767 23.91 1.35 34.20
C ALA A 767 23.03 2.27 33.35
N HIS A 768 21.89 2.72 33.89
CA HIS A 768 20.99 3.66 33.21
C HIS A 768 21.67 5.02 33.02
N GLU A 769 22.36 5.53 34.04
CA GLU A 769 23.10 6.80 33.95
C GLU A 769 24.32 6.70 33.01
N ALA A 770 25.06 5.60 33.05
CA ALA A 770 26.17 5.36 32.12
C ALA A 770 25.68 5.29 30.66
N LEU A 771 24.56 4.61 30.42
CA LEU A 771 23.93 4.51 29.12
C LEU A 771 23.42 5.87 28.63
N MET A 772 22.78 6.68 29.49
CA MET A 772 22.39 8.05 29.15
C MET A 772 23.60 8.90 28.75
N SER A 773 24.74 8.76 29.45
CA SER A 773 25.97 9.47 29.13
C SER A 773 26.56 9.03 27.78
N ALA A 774 26.50 7.74 27.45
CA ALA A 774 26.93 7.22 26.15
C ALA A 774 26.01 7.70 25.02
N MET A 775 24.68 7.58 25.21
CA MET A 775 23.69 7.95 24.22
C MET A 775 23.70 9.44 23.90
N SER A 776 23.84 10.31 24.91
CA SER A 776 23.96 11.77 24.71
C SER A 776 25.20 12.19 23.91
N LYS A 777 26.20 11.31 23.77
CA LYS A 777 27.39 11.50 22.93
C LYS A 777 27.27 10.83 21.56
N ASN A 778 26.08 10.35 21.19
CA ASN A 778 25.81 9.60 19.95
C ASN A 778 26.69 8.34 19.79
N ALA A 779 26.92 7.62 20.89
CA ALA A 779 27.65 6.34 20.86
C ALA A 779 26.94 5.29 19.99
N SER A 780 27.70 4.36 19.41
CA SER A 780 27.14 3.20 18.72
C SER A 780 26.42 2.25 19.70
N VAL A 781 25.59 1.35 19.19
CA VAL A 781 24.89 0.34 20.01
C VAL A 781 25.87 -0.51 20.81
N VAL A 782 27.02 -0.89 20.22
CA VAL A 782 28.06 -1.67 20.91
C VAL A 782 28.70 -0.86 22.04
N GLU A 783 29.01 0.41 21.81
CA GLU A 783 29.55 1.30 22.86
C GLU A 783 28.54 1.54 23.99
N CYS A 784 27.24 1.61 23.67
CA CYS A 784 26.16 1.66 24.65
C CYS A 784 26.10 0.37 25.50
N ILE A 785 26.22 -0.81 24.88
CA ILE A 785 26.28 -2.09 25.59
C ILE A 785 27.54 -2.16 26.47
N GLU A 786 28.68 -1.70 25.98
CA GLU A 786 29.89 -1.59 26.78
C GLU A 786 29.70 -0.67 28.00
N ALA A 787 29.01 0.45 27.84
CA ALA A 787 28.72 1.37 28.94
C ALA A 787 27.84 0.70 30.02
N ILE A 788 26.87 -0.12 29.62
CA ILE A 788 26.04 -0.93 30.53
C ILE A 788 26.90 -1.95 31.29
N GLU A 789 27.74 -2.71 30.60
CA GLU A 789 28.55 -3.77 31.22
C GLU A 789 29.73 -3.24 32.06
N LYS A 790 30.25 -2.05 31.74
CA LYS A 790 31.31 -1.37 32.52
C LYS A 790 30.77 -0.61 33.73
N SER A 791 29.46 -0.39 33.81
CA SER A 791 28.83 0.24 34.98
C SER A 791 28.90 -0.69 36.19
N ALA A 792 29.46 -0.17 37.29
CA ALA A 792 29.61 -0.89 38.55
C ALA A 792 28.25 -1.15 39.20
#